data_AF-A0A143HPH5-F1
#
_entry.id   AF-A0A143HPH5-F1
#
_cell.length_a   1.000
_cell.length_b   1.000
_cell.length_c   1.000
_cell.angle_alpha   90.00
_cell.angle_beta   90.00
_cell.angle_gamma   90.00
#
_symmetry.space_group_name_H-M   'P 1'
#
loop_
_entity.id
_entity.type
_entity.pdbx_description
1 polymer ?
#
loop_
_entity_poly.entity_id
_entity_poly.type
_entity_poly.pdbx_seq_one_letter_code
_entity_poly.pdbx_strand_id
1 'polypeptide(L)'
;MTVIKKAALGLSIVVLAACGGGGGSGGTSAPNPTGGGDTGADPYPAGVNLDGVVAKGIVSGALVEAYGSDGELIGTATTDSEGRYSITVGTYTGAVKLVLKPQEGALVTCDIAECRTASGGDEDADGDGKIEFGERYALDYQLTSVVFVDETATEVNSHITPLTTLVAEKAGITLNQTSISTANTYVKNMLGLDANPSEIEPVDLTKASSVSEQQLRFALLNAALEEVAENGNVAGVLDNLSAAFTLNIIETGALDSLSEGISLVAAAVKQGNQNLTGIEDAAEASQSKLDDVIAQVCGTGTSCSLKIDLTPELNSNLEKAKQLVSTVRRVTIETVDTVNSKLREDSDGYDSENVLTQLDAAEEIMDEEGRDTVMAFSEIAVVLASQVVAVQYEGQSLISDIPSVAEALYDSKNSEDNCAWITWDKATQDACYAEKQADRDAYLSRFVQGTIENSGGNWKVRNAVIDLDGDSSTGSDEVKISLNLALPQFTGDSSTGMGLPDGVNELAVNGTAGLGSTEFTVEDGSKLQLELDSAFNEEDENGPDITSIGLQLQVRLENATRSFSGDMELGARKSVKLEEMGLNKEILYLNPEKLALRGSFSEKTTGNSLEASVVFTVDNAAEFGYFPADYERSDLTSYSYNEADNTLTLVHGEGENKATVRYSLEEGEYGWSYFIRIECLEVIGSANCPVMGGVDFWGIVRSVSGISQEDCWSNYSGYWRSNGTCVYLEGPNLDKDIRLVFSPVYTDYLLGELQAFVPGEGWYAATPDNYWEEYGFYESMIPTTETSGFITSELVQQDLNFNAEGRYVKFTVRMATSGRLSADLPEMDLELVVRRTGYESGDAALDVSWGDDRLRVEYPYTGEDSSRVVLTDGEGTKMELELAEVSSNVKGAIVKDGTTYGVIAEENDVYIVNWIDNTIETLY
;
A
#
# COMPACT_ATOMS: atom_id res chain seq x y z
N MET A 1 -10.63 -20.08 -7.49
CA MET A 1 -10.30 -18.85 -6.73
C MET A 1 -9.42 -19.05 -5.50
N THR A 2 -9.64 -20.06 -4.65
CA THR A 2 -8.74 -20.33 -3.50
C THR A 2 -7.29 -20.56 -3.97
N VAL A 3 -7.06 -21.12 -5.15
CA VAL A 3 -5.73 -21.43 -5.70
C VAL A 3 -4.99 -20.22 -6.29
N ILE A 4 -5.66 -19.29 -6.99
CA ILE A 4 -5.02 -18.06 -7.52
C ILE A 4 -4.80 -17.03 -6.41
N LYS A 5 -5.78 -16.85 -5.51
CA LYS A 5 -5.55 -16.14 -4.24
C LYS A 5 -4.44 -16.84 -3.44
N LYS A 6 -4.41 -18.18 -3.30
CA LYS A 6 -3.29 -18.90 -2.64
C LYS A 6 -2.00 -18.98 -3.45
N ALA A 7 -1.93 -18.62 -4.72
CA ALA A 7 -0.68 -18.61 -5.50
C ALA A 7 -0.06 -17.22 -5.46
N ALA A 8 -0.88 -16.17 -5.63
CA ALA A 8 -0.47 -14.79 -5.40
C ALA A 8 -0.19 -14.53 -3.91
N LEU A 9 -1.03 -15.03 -3.00
CA LEU A 9 -0.77 -15.01 -1.56
C LEU A 9 0.24 -16.09 -1.12
N GLY A 10 0.32 -17.26 -1.75
CA GLY A 10 1.21 -18.34 -1.27
C GLY A 10 2.70 -18.06 -1.48
N LEU A 11 3.05 -17.24 -2.48
CA LEU A 11 4.41 -16.74 -2.69
C LEU A 11 4.72 -15.46 -1.88
N SER A 12 3.71 -14.80 -1.29
CA SER A 12 3.87 -13.56 -0.51
C SER A 12 3.61 -13.72 1.00
N ILE A 13 2.92 -14.79 1.44
CA ILE A 13 2.53 -15.03 2.84
C ILE A 13 3.69 -15.45 3.75
N VAL A 14 4.79 -16.02 3.24
CA VAL A 14 5.88 -16.51 4.11
C VAL A 14 6.64 -15.37 4.82
N VAL A 15 6.45 -14.10 4.42
CA VAL A 15 7.19 -12.94 5.00
C VAL A 15 6.29 -11.94 5.76
N LEU A 16 4.95 -12.04 5.68
CA LEU A 16 4.06 -10.97 6.14
C LEU A 16 3.12 -11.31 7.32
N ALA A 17 3.23 -12.50 7.92
CA ALA A 17 2.38 -12.89 9.06
C ALA A 17 3.01 -12.52 10.43
N ALA A 18 3.27 -11.24 10.68
CA ALA A 18 3.64 -10.75 12.02
C ALA A 18 3.32 -9.24 12.23
N CYS A 19 2.11 -8.80 11.89
CA CYS A 19 1.49 -7.60 12.51
C CYS A 19 0.06 -7.46 11.97
N GLY A 20 -0.94 -7.70 12.82
CA GLY A 20 -2.35 -7.53 12.45
C GLY A 20 -3.19 -7.32 13.70
N GLY A 21 -3.31 -6.07 14.14
CA GLY A 21 -4.21 -5.61 15.19
C GLY A 21 -5.06 -4.47 14.63
N GLY A 22 -6.37 -4.70 14.52
CA GLY A 22 -7.31 -3.82 13.82
C GLY A 22 -7.92 -2.69 14.67
N GLY A 23 -8.64 -1.80 14.00
CA GLY A 23 -9.47 -0.75 14.61
C GLY A 23 -10.02 0.21 13.55
N GLY A 24 -11.32 0.50 13.55
CA GLY A 24 -12.03 1.07 12.41
C GLY A 24 -12.63 2.48 12.53
N SER A 25 -13.05 2.97 11.35
CA SER A 25 -14.11 3.93 10.99
C SER A 25 -13.99 5.42 11.35
N GLY A 26 -14.30 6.28 10.36
CA GLY A 26 -14.75 7.66 10.59
C GLY A 26 -14.54 8.63 9.41
N GLY A 27 -15.46 8.65 8.42
CA GLY A 27 -15.42 9.59 7.30
C GLY A 27 -15.92 11.00 7.65
N THR A 28 -15.39 12.02 6.96
CA THR A 28 -16.02 13.35 6.84
C THR A 28 -15.72 14.04 5.50
N SER A 29 -16.68 14.90 5.14
CA SER A 29 -17.07 15.38 3.83
C SER A 29 -16.15 16.40 3.14
N ALA A 30 -16.18 16.37 1.80
CA ALA A 30 -15.54 17.32 0.89
C ALA A 30 -16.12 18.75 1.00
N PRO A 31 -15.30 19.81 0.89
CA PRO A 31 -15.77 21.17 0.71
C PRO A 31 -15.90 21.51 -0.78
N ASN A 32 -17.04 22.10 -1.10
CA ASN A 32 -17.45 22.64 -2.39
C ASN A 32 -16.78 24.02 -2.63
N PRO A 33 -16.12 24.31 -3.77
CA PRO A 33 -15.67 25.66 -4.07
C PRO A 33 -16.68 26.39 -4.96
N THR A 34 -17.28 27.42 -4.39
CA THR A 34 -18.05 28.47 -5.08
C THR A 34 -17.17 29.32 -5.99
N GLY A 35 -17.67 29.61 -7.19
CA GLY A 35 -17.01 30.45 -8.19
C GLY A 35 -16.91 31.93 -7.84
N GLY A 36 -15.99 32.60 -8.54
CA GLY A 36 -15.82 34.04 -8.57
C GLY A 36 -14.84 34.42 -9.67
N GLY A 37 -15.37 34.80 -10.83
CA GLY A 37 -14.58 35.25 -11.98
C GLY A 37 -14.04 36.66 -11.81
N ASP A 38 -12.78 36.86 -12.19
CA ASP A 38 -12.17 38.17 -12.41
C ASP A 38 -11.54 38.20 -13.81
N THR A 39 -11.82 39.28 -14.53
CA THR A 39 -11.52 39.46 -15.95
C THR A 39 -10.17 40.14 -16.15
N GLY A 40 -9.17 39.39 -16.59
CA GLY A 40 -7.87 39.93 -17.04
C GLY A 40 -7.39 39.19 -18.29
N ALA A 41 -7.56 39.80 -19.46
CA ALA A 41 -7.20 39.23 -20.75
C ALA A 41 -5.67 39.33 -21.00
N ASP A 42 -4.98 38.20 -20.84
CA ASP A 42 -3.69 37.92 -21.49
C ASP A 42 -3.92 37.20 -22.84
N PRO A 43 -3.00 37.28 -23.81
CA PRO A 43 -3.16 36.69 -25.13
C PRO A 43 -3.00 35.17 -25.04
N TYR A 44 -4.08 34.47 -24.71
CA TYR A 44 -4.14 33.01 -24.69
C TYR A 44 -3.90 32.44 -26.11
N PRO A 45 -3.24 31.26 -26.23
CA PRO A 45 -3.21 30.51 -27.48
C PRO A 45 -4.64 30.27 -27.97
N ALA A 46 -4.84 30.38 -29.29
CA ALA A 46 -6.15 30.16 -29.90
C ALA A 46 -6.66 28.77 -29.51
N GLY A 47 -7.81 28.70 -28.82
CA GLY A 47 -8.40 27.44 -28.42
C GLY A 47 -8.88 26.62 -29.61
N VAL A 48 -8.99 25.30 -29.42
CA VAL A 48 -9.54 24.40 -30.44
C VAL A 48 -11.05 24.61 -30.54
N ASN A 49 -11.57 24.76 -31.77
CA ASN A 49 -13.01 24.79 -32.01
C ASN A 49 -13.54 23.40 -32.33
N LEU A 50 -14.63 23.02 -31.67
CA LEU A 50 -15.45 21.86 -31.99
C LEU A 50 -16.67 22.35 -32.77
N ASP A 51 -16.63 22.14 -34.08
CA ASP A 51 -17.65 22.59 -35.01
C ASP A 51 -18.52 21.41 -35.45
N GLY A 52 -19.82 21.65 -35.66
CA GLY A 52 -20.70 20.55 -36.00
C GLY A 52 -22.11 20.96 -36.39
N VAL A 53 -22.88 19.94 -36.73
CA VAL A 53 -24.30 20.05 -37.08
C VAL A 53 -25.06 19.02 -36.27
N VAL A 54 -26.20 19.41 -35.72
CA VAL A 54 -27.11 18.53 -34.99
C VAL A 54 -28.27 18.15 -35.89
N ALA A 55 -28.43 16.85 -36.15
CA ALA A 55 -29.45 16.38 -37.10
C ALA A 55 -30.04 15.01 -36.75
N LYS A 56 -31.37 15.01 -36.64
CA LYS A 56 -32.32 13.88 -36.74
C LYS A 56 -33.48 14.29 -37.68
N GLY A 57 -33.19 15.20 -38.60
CA GLY A 57 -33.99 16.40 -38.84
C GLY A 57 -33.30 17.60 -38.19
N ILE A 58 -33.21 18.73 -38.86
CA ILE A 58 -32.41 19.87 -38.36
C ILE A 58 -32.94 20.33 -37.00
N VAL A 59 -32.07 20.30 -36.00
CA VAL A 59 -32.37 20.71 -34.62
C VAL A 59 -31.86 22.12 -34.38
N SER A 60 -32.75 23.07 -34.09
CA SER A 60 -32.39 24.47 -33.83
C SER A 60 -32.72 24.88 -32.39
N GLY A 61 -31.91 25.76 -31.79
CA GLY A 61 -32.18 26.32 -30.46
C GLY A 61 -31.90 25.38 -29.29
N ALA A 62 -31.37 24.18 -29.56
CA ALA A 62 -30.95 23.21 -28.54
C ALA A 62 -29.56 23.53 -27.96
N LEU A 63 -29.35 23.16 -26.70
CA LEU A 63 -28.09 23.31 -25.98
C LEU A 63 -27.15 22.14 -26.30
N VAL A 64 -25.90 22.43 -26.61
CA VAL A 64 -24.83 21.44 -26.75
C VAL A 64 -23.81 21.68 -25.66
N GLU A 65 -23.46 20.62 -24.93
CA GLU A 65 -22.44 20.62 -23.88
C GLU A 65 -21.29 19.71 -24.27
N ALA A 66 -20.06 20.15 -24.03
CA ALA A 66 -18.84 19.37 -24.23
C ALA A 66 -18.26 18.95 -22.87
N TYR A 67 -17.99 17.66 -22.72
CA TYR A 67 -17.41 17.07 -21.52
C TYR A 67 -16.06 16.43 -21.83
N GLY A 68 -15.07 16.64 -20.95
CA GLY A 68 -13.79 15.93 -21.00
C GLY A 68 -13.92 14.45 -20.63
N SER A 69 -12.85 13.69 -20.85
CA SER A 69 -12.75 12.27 -20.48
C SER A 69 -12.91 11.99 -18.97
N ASP A 70 -12.69 13.00 -18.13
CA ASP A 70 -12.91 12.99 -16.67
C ASP A 70 -14.35 13.32 -16.26
N GLY A 71 -15.22 13.67 -17.23
CA GLY A 71 -16.60 14.08 -17.00
C GLY A 71 -16.78 15.56 -16.66
N GLU A 72 -15.72 16.38 -16.71
CA GLU A 72 -15.82 17.82 -16.48
C GLU A 72 -16.47 18.53 -17.69
N LEU A 73 -17.35 19.50 -17.44
CA LEU A 73 -17.93 20.35 -18.49
C LEU A 73 -16.87 21.37 -18.97
N ILE A 74 -16.44 21.24 -20.22
CA ILE A 74 -15.37 22.05 -20.81
C ILE A 74 -15.87 23.10 -21.82
N GLY A 75 -17.15 23.08 -22.19
CA GLY A 75 -17.72 24.12 -23.05
C GLY A 75 -19.20 23.91 -23.37
N THR A 76 -19.87 24.96 -23.86
CA THR A 76 -21.27 24.92 -24.28
C THR A 76 -21.53 25.77 -25.53
N ALA A 77 -22.54 25.42 -26.31
CA ALA A 77 -23.05 26.20 -27.43
C ALA A 77 -24.56 26.01 -27.60
N THR A 78 -25.20 26.86 -28.42
CA THR A 78 -26.60 26.68 -28.84
C THR A 78 -26.64 26.51 -30.35
N THR A 79 -27.44 25.55 -30.83
CA THR A 79 -27.63 25.31 -32.26
C THR A 79 -28.36 26.47 -32.94
N ASP A 80 -27.89 26.86 -34.13
CA ASP A 80 -28.55 27.87 -34.95
C ASP A 80 -29.74 27.33 -35.75
N SER A 81 -30.32 28.14 -36.63
CA SER A 81 -31.47 27.74 -37.46
C SER A 81 -31.17 26.65 -38.49
N GLU A 82 -29.89 26.41 -38.79
CA GLU A 82 -29.41 25.32 -39.64
C GLU A 82 -28.88 24.14 -38.81
N GLY A 83 -29.03 24.20 -37.48
CA GLY A 83 -28.54 23.20 -36.55
C GLY A 83 -27.04 23.21 -36.33
N ARG A 84 -26.33 24.24 -36.79
CA ARG A 84 -24.89 24.37 -36.61
C ARG A 84 -24.56 24.87 -35.21
N TYR A 85 -23.43 24.41 -34.67
CA TYR A 85 -22.88 24.88 -33.40
C TYR A 85 -21.35 24.96 -33.49
N SER A 86 -20.74 25.73 -32.58
CA SER A 86 -19.29 25.89 -32.44
C SER A 86 -18.95 26.07 -30.97
N ILE A 87 -18.11 25.19 -30.40
CA ILE A 87 -17.65 25.24 -29.00
C ILE A 87 -16.13 25.40 -28.99
N THR A 88 -15.61 26.42 -28.33
CA THR A 88 -14.17 26.55 -28.08
C THR A 88 -13.79 25.82 -26.78
N VAL A 89 -12.97 24.77 -26.86
CA VAL A 89 -12.54 23.95 -25.69
C VAL A 89 -11.15 24.30 -25.15
N GLY A 90 -10.64 25.49 -25.49
CA GLY A 90 -9.34 25.97 -25.00
C GLY A 90 -8.18 25.09 -25.49
N THR A 91 -7.26 24.74 -24.59
CA THR A 91 -6.09 23.87 -24.87
C THR A 91 -6.36 22.42 -24.51
N TYR A 92 -7.62 22.00 -24.41
CA TYR A 92 -7.97 20.63 -24.06
C TYR A 92 -7.49 19.65 -25.14
N THR A 93 -6.85 18.57 -24.73
CA THR A 93 -6.34 17.49 -25.59
C THR A 93 -6.82 16.16 -25.01
N GLY A 94 -7.43 15.32 -25.83
CA GLY A 94 -8.04 14.07 -25.38
C GLY A 94 -9.43 13.84 -25.95
N ALA A 95 -10.13 12.85 -25.40
CA ALA A 95 -11.49 12.53 -25.83
C ALA A 95 -12.52 13.51 -25.26
N VAL A 96 -13.45 13.94 -26.10
CA VAL A 96 -14.55 14.85 -25.76
C VAL A 96 -15.88 14.16 -26.04
N LYS A 97 -16.79 14.18 -25.06
CA LYS A 97 -18.18 13.77 -25.20
C LYS A 97 -19.07 14.98 -25.39
N LEU A 98 -19.80 15.04 -26.50
CA LEU A 98 -20.78 16.07 -26.80
C LEU A 98 -22.17 15.56 -26.44
N VAL A 99 -22.95 16.38 -25.73
CA VAL A 99 -24.30 16.06 -25.29
C VAL A 99 -25.25 17.16 -25.74
N LEU A 100 -26.21 16.80 -26.58
CA LEU A 100 -27.34 17.65 -26.94
C LEU A 100 -28.42 17.55 -25.87
N LYS A 101 -28.84 18.67 -25.30
CA LYS A 101 -29.92 18.75 -24.32
C LYS A 101 -31.12 19.54 -24.85
N PRO A 102 -32.35 19.08 -24.53
CA PRO A 102 -33.55 19.89 -24.68
C PRO A 102 -33.41 21.26 -23.99
N GLN A 103 -33.85 22.32 -24.66
CA GLN A 103 -33.95 23.67 -24.10
C GLN A 103 -35.29 24.28 -24.53
N GLU A 104 -35.83 25.22 -23.76
CA GLU A 104 -37.04 25.95 -24.14
C GLU A 104 -36.89 26.58 -25.53
N GLY A 105 -37.83 26.27 -26.44
CA GLY A 105 -37.80 26.73 -27.82
C GLY A 105 -36.90 25.93 -28.78
N ALA A 106 -36.27 24.84 -28.31
CA ALA A 106 -35.56 23.92 -29.19
C ALA A 106 -36.54 23.12 -30.05
N LEU A 107 -36.32 23.16 -31.37
CA LEU A 107 -37.23 22.56 -32.37
C LEU A 107 -36.47 21.61 -33.29
N VAL A 108 -37.09 20.48 -33.62
CA VAL A 108 -36.64 19.47 -34.56
C VAL A 108 -37.51 19.55 -35.81
N THR A 109 -36.92 19.56 -37.00
CA THR A 109 -37.65 19.52 -38.27
C THR A 109 -37.99 18.08 -38.63
N CYS A 110 -39.25 17.79 -38.91
CA CYS A 110 -39.71 16.47 -39.30
C CYS A 110 -39.24 16.14 -40.72
N ASP A 111 -38.51 15.05 -40.89
CA ASP A 111 -37.99 14.58 -42.18
C ASP A 111 -38.53 13.20 -42.61
N ILE A 112 -39.56 12.72 -41.92
CA ILE A 112 -40.36 11.54 -42.26
C ILE A 112 -41.81 11.94 -42.57
N ALA A 113 -42.68 10.98 -42.91
CA ALA A 113 -44.06 11.29 -43.30
C ALA A 113 -44.88 11.89 -42.15
N GLU A 114 -44.81 11.27 -40.96
CA GLU A 114 -45.50 11.71 -39.75
C GLU A 114 -44.56 11.43 -38.56
N CYS A 115 -44.02 12.48 -37.92
CA CYS A 115 -43.08 12.34 -36.81
C CYS A 115 -43.79 12.01 -35.50
N ARG A 116 -44.88 12.71 -35.20
CA ARG A 116 -45.69 12.48 -33.99
C ARG A 116 -47.04 13.17 -34.06
N THR A 117 -47.91 12.86 -33.10
CA THR A 117 -49.10 13.68 -32.81
C THR A 117 -48.68 15.03 -32.25
N ALA A 118 -49.25 16.12 -32.77
CA ALA A 118 -48.93 17.47 -32.35
C ALA A 118 -49.28 17.71 -30.86
N SER A 119 -48.38 18.39 -30.17
CA SER A 119 -48.46 18.68 -28.74
C SER A 119 -48.06 20.13 -28.44
N GLY A 120 -48.12 20.52 -27.16
CA GLY A 120 -47.78 21.88 -26.74
C GLY A 120 -46.29 22.18 -26.95
N GLY A 121 -45.98 23.15 -27.81
CA GLY A 121 -44.60 23.51 -28.18
C GLY A 121 -44.22 23.12 -29.60
N ASP A 122 -45.09 22.41 -30.31
CA ASP A 122 -44.89 22.02 -31.71
C ASP A 122 -45.39 23.10 -32.69
N GLU A 123 -44.82 23.13 -33.89
CA GLU A 123 -45.20 23.98 -35.03
C GLU A 123 -45.95 23.13 -36.08
N ASP A 124 -47.19 22.75 -35.75
CA ASP A 124 -48.19 22.16 -36.67
C ASP A 124 -48.71 23.28 -37.59
N ALA A 125 -48.21 23.31 -38.83
CA ALA A 125 -48.39 24.44 -39.75
C ALA A 125 -49.77 24.45 -40.40
N ASP A 126 -50.41 23.29 -40.54
CA ASP A 126 -51.74 23.16 -41.16
C ASP A 126 -52.89 22.94 -40.15
N GLY A 127 -52.56 22.62 -38.90
CA GLY A 127 -53.46 22.49 -37.76
C GLY A 127 -54.27 21.20 -37.76
N ASP A 128 -53.77 20.13 -38.38
CA ASP A 128 -54.47 18.84 -38.48
C ASP A 128 -54.26 17.93 -37.25
N GLY A 129 -53.40 18.33 -36.31
CA GLY A 129 -53.08 17.61 -35.08
C GLY A 129 -51.93 16.61 -35.22
N LYS A 130 -51.19 16.64 -36.32
CA LYS A 130 -50.00 15.83 -36.57
C LYS A 130 -48.81 16.74 -36.88
N ILE A 131 -47.62 16.18 -36.76
CA ILE A 131 -46.39 16.82 -37.23
C ILE A 131 -45.89 16.02 -38.42
N GLU A 132 -46.08 16.58 -39.62
CA GLU A 132 -45.75 15.95 -40.89
C GLU A 132 -44.43 16.49 -41.49
N PHE A 133 -44.02 15.91 -42.62
CA PHE A 133 -42.79 16.27 -43.32
C PHE A 133 -42.64 17.80 -43.52
N GLY A 134 -41.53 18.35 -43.02
CA GLY A 134 -41.21 19.77 -43.11
C GLY A 134 -41.75 20.64 -41.98
N GLU A 135 -42.64 20.11 -41.14
CA GLU A 135 -43.11 20.74 -39.91
C GLU A 135 -42.12 20.53 -38.76
N ARG A 136 -42.36 21.16 -37.61
CA ARG A 136 -41.35 21.19 -36.53
C ARG A 136 -41.98 20.86 -35.20
N TYR A 137 -41.23 20.16 -34.34
CA TYR A 137 -41.71 19.76 -33.02
C TYR A 137 -40.67 20.04 -31.93
N ALA A 138 -41.11 20.20 -30.69
CA ALA A 138 -40.23 20.46 -29.56
C ALA A 138 -39.31 19.26 -29.28
N LEU A 139 -38.00 19.51 -29.17
CA LEU A 139 -37.01 18.50 -28.78
C LEU A 139 -37.25 18.04 -27.34
N ASP A 140 -37.42 16.74 -27.13
CA ASP A 140 -37.70 16.13 -25.81
C ASP A 140 -36.76 14.95 -25.45
N TYR A 141 -35.74 14.69 -26.26
CA TYR A 141 -34.72 13.66 -26.04
C TYR A 141 -33.29 14.24 -26.13
N GLN A 142 -32.31 13.43 -25.73
CA GLN A 142 -30.88 13.77 -25.83
C GLN A 142 -30.22 12.98 -26.95
N LEU A 143 -29.16 13.55 -27.53
CA LEU A 143 -28.26 12.87 -28.46
C LEU A 143 -26.83 13.09 -28.01
N THR A 144 -25.95 12.15 -28.33
CA THR A 144 -24.54 12.23 -27.95
C THR A 144 -23.63 12.01 -29.15
N SER A 145 -22.39 12.48 -29.02
CA SER A 145 -21.32 12.21 -29.97
C SER A 145 -19.99 12.20 -29.22
N VAL A 146 -18.98 11.53 -29.77
CA VAL A 146 -17.65 11.46 -29.18
C VAL A 146 -16.60 11.75 -30.24
N VAL A 147 -15.59 12.54 -29.88
CA VAL A 147 -14.50 12.92 -30.77
C VAL A 147 -13.18 13.00 -30.00
N PHE A 148 -12.05 12.84 -30.69
CA PHE A 148 -10.73 12.97 -30.09
C PHE A 148 -10.06 14.26 -30.58
N VAL A 149 -9.60 15.09 -29.65
CA VAL A 149 -8.87 16.33 -29.91
C VAL A 149 -7.38 16.08 -29.75
N ASP A 150 -6.66 16.08 -30.87
CA ASP A 150 -5.21 15.98 -30.92
C ASP A 150 -4.55 17.30 -30.48
N GLU A 151 -3.34 17.23 -29.91
CA GLU A 151 -2.56 18.40 -29.47
C GLU A 151 -2.30 19.42 -30.59
N THR A 152 -2.34 18.99 -31.84
CA THR A 152 -2.12 19.80 -33.05
C THR A 152 -3.41 20.33 -33.67
N ALA A 153 -4.58 19.92 -33.18
CA ALA A 153 -5.85 20.31 -33.75
C ALA A 153 -6.14 21.79 -33.49
N THR A 154 -6.53 22.53 -34.53
CA THR A 154 -7.08 23.90 -34.40
C THR A 154 -8.60 23.93 -34.55
N GLU A 155 -9.14 22.89 -35.19
CA GLU A 155 -10.55 22.73 -35.52
C GLU A 155 -10.83 21.23 -35.61
N VAL A 156 -11.94 20.78 -35.02
CA VAL A 156 -12.39 19.39 -35.04
C VAL A 156 -13.86 19.37 -35.39
N ASN A 157 -14.21 18.68 -36.48
CA ASN A 157 -15.60 18.49 -36.86
C ASN A 157 -16.23 17.31 -36.10
N SER A 158 -17.37 17.55 -35.46
CA SER A 158 -18.14 16.53 -34.76
C SER A 158 -19.63 16.78 -34.92
N HIS A 159 -20.32 15.95 -35.70
CA HIS A 159 -21.77 16.04 -35.84
C HIS A 159 -22.46 15.30 -34.69
N ILE A 160 -23.66 15.76 -34.31
CA ILE A 160 -24.50 15.08 -33.31
C ILE A 160 -25.76 14.57 -34.02
N THR A 161 -25.80 13.27 -34.25
CA THR A 161 -26.90 12.57 -34.92
C THR A 161 -27.24 11.29 -34.16
N PRO A 162 -28.41 10.66 -34.40
CA PRO A 162 -28.69 9.31 -33.87
C PRO A 162 -27.56 8.31 -34.09
N LEU A 163 -26.91 8.34 -35.25
CA LEU A 163 -25.80 7.44 -35.57
C LEU A 163 -24.53 7.73 -34.78
N THR A 164 -24.20 9.01 -34.51
CA THR A 164 -23.08 9.33 -33.62
C THR A 164 -23.39 9.04 -32.16
N THR A 165 -24.68 9.02 -31.76
CA THR A 165 -25.11 8.52 -30.45
C THR A 165 -24.77 7.04 -30.32
N LEU A 166 -25.06 6.22 -31.35
CA LEU A 166 -24.66 4.81 -31.36
C LEU A 166 -23.13 4.64 -31.26
N VAL A 167 -22.35 5.53 -31.89
CA VAL A 167 -20.89 5.53 -31.74
C VAL A 167 -20.48 5.84 -30.31
N ALA A 168 -21.08 6.84 -29.66
CA ALA A 168 -20.80 7.19 -28.28
C ALA A 168 -21.16 6.04 -27.31
N GLU A 169 -22.32 5.41 -27.49
CA GLU A 169 -22.73 4.24 -26.71
C GLU A 169 -21.77 3.06 -26.92
N LYS A 170 -21.31 2.85 -28.17
CA LYS A 170 -20.37 1.78 -28.49
C LYS A 170 -18.95 2.04 -27.94
N ALA A 171 -18.51 3.30 -27.90
CA ALA A 171 -17.21 3.68 -27.33
C ALA A 171 -17.17 3.48 -25.81
N GLY A 172 -18.32 3.50 -25.14
CA GLY A 172 -18.46 3.21 -23.72
C GLY A 172 -17.99 4.35 -22.81
N ILE A 173 -17.65 4.00 -21.56
CA ILE A 173 -17.31 4.98 -20.51
C ILE A 173 -15.85 5.44 -20.63
N THR A 174 -14.95 4.55 -21.02
CA THR A 174 -13.51 4.85 -21.14
C THR A 174 -13.20 5.38 -22.55
N LEU A 175 -13.40 6.67 -22.74
CA LEU A 175 -13.20 7.33 -24.03
C LEU A 175 -11.72 7.64 -24.30
N ASN A 176 -11.21 7.17 -25.43
CA ASN A 176 -9.90 7.52 -25.99
C ASN A 176 -9.95 7.45 -27.53
N GLN A 177 -8.88 7.86 -28.20
CA GLN A 177 -8.82 7.87 -29.68
C GLN A 177 -9.16 6.49 -30.28
N THR A 178 -8.64 5.43 -29.67
CA THR A 178 -8.84 4.05 -30.13
C THR A 178 -10.29 3.61 -29.95
N SER A 179 -10.88 3.80 -28.77
CA SER A 179 -12.27 3.38 -28.51
C SER A 179 -13.25 4.14 -29.41
N ILE A 180 -13.00 5.43 -29.67
CA ILE A 180 -13.79 6.26 -30.58
C ILE A 180 -13.64 5.79 -32.04
N SER A 181 -12.41 5.54 -32.50
CA SER A 181 -12.16 5.06 -33.88
C SER A 181 -12.75 3.67 -34.13
N THR A 182 -12.62 2.77 -33.16
CA THR A 182 -13.19 1.42 -33.20
C THR A 182 -14.72 1.47 -33.22
N ALA A 183 -15.33 2.29 -32.35
CA ALA A 183 -16.78 2.47 -32.31
C ALA A 183 -17.34 3.06 -33.62
N ASN A 184 -16.65 4.04 -34.21
CA ASN A 184 -17.00 4.61 -35.52
C ASN A 184 -16.96 3.54 -36.61
N THR A 185 -15.90 2.74 -36.66
CA THR A 185 -15.78 1.64 -37.65
C THR A 185 -16.85 0.57 -37.43
N TYR A 186 -17.16 0.25 -36.17
CA TYR A 186 -18.21 -0.69 -35.82
C TYR A 186 -19.58 -0.24 -36.34
N VAL A 187 -20.00 0.99 -36.02
CA VAL A 187 -21.30 1.53 -36.46
C VAL A 187 -21.34 1.71 -37.98
N LYS A 188 -20.22 2.13 -38.60
CA LYS A 188 -20.09 2.19 -40.07
C LYS A 188 -20.38 0.83 -40.71
N ASN A 189 -19.68 -0.21 -40.26
CA ASN A 189 -19.81 -1.55 -40.83
C ASN A 189 -21.19 -2.16 -40.52
N MET A 190 -21.72 -1.91 -39.32
CA MET A 190 -23.05 -2.33 -38.89
C MET A 190 -24.16 -1.83 -39.85
N LEU A 191 -24.03 -0.59 -40.33
CA LEU A 191 -25.07 0.06 -41.12
C LEU A 191 -24.74 0.13 -42.61
N GLY A 192 -23.67 -0.54 -43.04
CA GLY A 192 -23.24 -0.54 -44.44
C GLY A 192 -22.86 0.86 -44.97
N LEU A 193 -22.33 1.73 -44.10
CA LEU A 193 -21.88 3.08 -44.46
C LEU A 193 -20.51 3.06 -45.16
N ASP A 194 -20.27 4.04 -46.04
CA ASP A 194 -19.00 4.16 -46.77
C ASP A 194 -17.92 4.96 -46.02
N ALA A 195 -18.31 5.74 -45.01
CA ALA A 195 -17.40 6.46 -44.12
C ALA A 195 -17.92 6.41 -42.69
N ASN A 196 -17.08 6.80 -41.75
CA ASN A 196 -17.44 6.82 -40.33
C ASN A 196 -18.56 7.84 -40.08
N PRO A 197 -19.53 7.55 -39.20
CA PRO A 197 -20.61 8.49 -38.89
C PRO A 197 -20.14 9.90 -38.50
N SER A 198 -19.00 10.00 -37.81
CA SER A 198 -18.41 11.29 -37.41
C SER A 198 -17.86 12.13 -38.57
N GLU A 199 -17.62 11.53 -39.74
CA GLU A 199 -17.01 12.18 -40.91
C GLU A 199 -18.05 12.68 -41.94
N ILE A 200 -19.33 12.33 -41.76
CA ILE A 200 -20.38 12.64 -42.72
C ILE A 200 -21.22 13.82 -42.20
N GLU A 201 -21.14 14.98 -42.87
CA GLU A 201 -22.00 16.12 -42.54
C GLU A 201 -23.48 15.77 -42.85
N PRO A 202 -24.39 15.89 -41.87
CA PRO A 202 -25.80 15.58 -42.08
C PRO A 202 -26.48 16.62 -42.99
N VAL A 203 -27.55 16.18 -43.66
CA VAL A 203 -28.28 16.98 -44.65
C VAL A 203 -29.73 17.17 -44.22
N ASP A 204 -30.26 18.38 -44.38
CA ASP A 204 -31.68 18.69 -44.25
C ASP A 204 -32.47 18.16 -45.46
N LEU A 205 -33.11 16.99 -45.31
CA LEU A 205 -33.91 16.36 -46.37
C LEU A 205 -35.09 17.25 -46.84
N THR A 206 -35.55 18.19 -46.01
CA THR A 206 -36.69 19.06 -46.32
C THR A 206 -36.32 20.25 -47.21
N LYS A 207 -35.02 20.63 -47.26
CA LYS A 207 -34.54 21.82 -48.01
C LYS A 207 -33.45 21.52 -49.04
N ALA A 208 -32.79 20.37 -48.97
CA ALA A 208 -31.70 20.03 -49.88
C ALA A 208 -32.15 20.00 -51.35
N SER A 209 -31.23 20.36 -52.25
CA SER A 209 -31.47 20.35 -53.71
C SER A 209 -30.43 19.52 -54.49
N SER A 210 -29.18 19.49 -54.04
CA SER A 210 -28.13 18.62 -54.57
C SER A 210 -27.15 18.24 -53.47
N VAL A 211 -27.03 16.95 -53.17
CA VAL A 211 -26.14 16.40 -52.15
C VAL A 211 -25.53 15.08 -52.65
N SER A 212 -24.41 14.66 -52.06
CA SER A 212 -23.77 13.41 -52.45
C SER A 212 -24.64 12.21 -52.06
N GLU A 213 -24.50 11.11 -52.80
CA GLU A 213 -25.19 9.85 -52.48
C GLU A 213 -24.87 9.38 -51.05
N GLN A 214 -23.60 9.51 -50.62
CA GLN A 214 -23.19 9.17 -49.25
C GLN A 214 -23.94 9.98 -48.18
N GLN A 215 -24.07 11.29 -48.39
CA GLN A 215 -24.81 12.16 -47.46
C GLN A 215 -26.32 11.84 -47.46
N LEU A 216 -26.90 11.52 -48.62
CA LEU A 216 -28.29 11.08 -48.71
C LEU A 216 -28.52 9.78 -47.95
N ARG A 217 -27.62 8.81 -48.12
CA ARG A 217 -27.69 7.52 -47.44
C ARG A 217 -27.58 7.66 -45.93
N PHE A 218 -26.68 8.52 -45.46
CA PHE A 218 -26.55 8.85 -44.05
C PHE A 218 -27.78 9.58 -43.50
N ALA A 219 -28.33 10.55 -44.24
CA ALA A 219 -29.55 11.25 -43.83
C ALA A 219 -30.77 10.30 -43.78
N LEU A 220 -30.94 9.44 -44.77
CA LEU A 220 -31.99 8.41 -44.80
C LEU A 220 -31.90 7.46 -43.61
N LEU A 221 -30.70 7.02 -43.22
CA LEU A 221 -30.52 6.16 -42.06
C LEU A 221 -30.83 6.88 -40.73
N ASN A 222 -30.42 8.15 -40.58
CA ASN A 222 -30.78 8.93 -39.39
C ASN A 222 -32.31 9.14 -39.29
N ALA A 223 -32.98 9.44 -40.40
CA ALA A 223 -34.43 9.61 -40.45
C ALA A 223 -35.19 8.29 -40.27
N ALA A 224 -34.67 7.17 -40.78
CA ALA A 224 -35.28 5.85 -40.61
C ALA A 224 -35.31 5.42 -39.13
N LEU A 225 -34.39 5.90 -38.29
CA LEU A 225 -34.46 5.69 -36.83
C LEU A 225 -35.66 6.39 -36.18
N GLU A 226 -36.13 7.50 -36.75
CA GLU A 226 -37.40 8.12 -36.35
C GLU A 226 -38.60 7.36 -36.89
N GLU A 227 -38.55 6.91 -38.14
CA GLU A 227 -39.65 6.16 -38.76
C GLU A 227 -39.97 4.87 -38.00
N VAL A 228 -38.94 4.21 -37.47
CA VAL A 228 -39.09 3.00 -36.64
C VAL A 228 -39.53 3.33 -35.21
N ALA A 229 -39.45 4.59 -34.77
CA ALA A 229 -39.80 4.99 -33.43
C ALA A 229 -41.32 5.14 -33.26
N GLU A 230 -41.94 4.22 -32.52
CA GLU A 230 -43.36 4.35 -32.16
C GLU A 230 -43.63 5.68 -31.42
N ASN A 231 -44.50 6.52 -31.98
CA ASN A 231 -44.84 7.86 -31.47
C ASN A 231 -43.62 8.78 -31.26
N GLY A 232 -42.55 8.63 -32.06
CA GLY A 232 -41.36 9.48 -31.98
C GLY A 232 -40.40 9.16 -30.83
N ASN A 233 -40.52 7.99 -30.18
CA ASN A 233 -39.59 7.56 -29.12
C ASN A 233 -38.23 7.08 -29.66
N VAL A 234 -37.44 8.02 -30.20
CA VAL A 234 -36.12 7.76 -30.79
C VAL A 234 -35.15 7.19 -29.76
N ALA A 235 -35.20 7.68 -28.51
CA ALA A 235 -34.35 7.18 -27.43
C ALA A 235 -34.53 5.68 -27.22
N GLY A 236 -35.78 5.19 -27.22
CA GLY A 236 -36.05 3.76 -27.10
C GLY A 236 -35.52 2.92 -28.27
N VAL A 237 -35.52 3.46 -29.50
CA VAL A 237 -34.92 2.77 -30.67
C VAL A 237 -33.41 2.70 -30.53
N LEU A 238 -32.76 3.78 -30.10
CA LEU A 238 -31.32 3.83 -29.86
C LEU A 238 -30.91 2.86 -28.73
N ASP A 239 -31.66 2.83 -27.64
CA ASP A 239 -31.46 1.90 -26.52
C ASP A 239 -31.57 0.44 -26.99
N ASN A 240 -32.57 0.13 -27.83
CA ASN A 240 -32.73 -1.23 -28.38
C ASN A 240 -31.57 -1.62 -29.30
N LEU A 241 -31.06 -0.69 -30.13
CA LEU A 241 -29.91 -0.94 -30.99
C LEU A 241 -28.61 -1.10 -30.20
N SER A 242 -28.44 -0.35 -29.11
CA SER A 242 -27.23 -0.35 -28.29
C SER A 242 -27.22 -1.38 -27.16
N ALA A 243 -28.37 -1.98 -26.82
CA ALA A 243 -28.57 -2.87 -25.67
C ALA A 243 -27.54 -4.01 -25.56
N ALA A 244 -27.05 -4.51 -26.70
CA ALA A 244 -26.08 -5.60 -26.77
C ALA A 244 -24.71 -5.19 -27.33
N PHE A 245 -24.39 -3.89 -27.37
CA PHE A 245 -23.08 -3.40 -27.83
C PHE A 245 -21.91 -3.86 -26.96
N THR A 246 -22.15 -4.09 -25.67
CA THR A 246 -21.18 -4.70 -24.75
C THR A 246 -20.82 -6.13 -25.15
N LEU A 247 -21.75 -6.83 -25.81
CA LEU A 247 -21.56 -8.17 -26.35
C LEU A 247 -21.20 -8.17 -27.85
N ASN A 248 -21.08 -6.99 -28.47
CA ASN A 248 -20.89 -6.84 -29.93
C ASN A 248 -21.97 -7.55 -30.76
N ILE A 249 -23.18 -7.59 -30.23
CA ILE A 249 -24.34 -8.21 -30.86
C ILE A 249 -25.33 -7.13 -31.23
N ILE A 250 -25.99 -7.29 -32.38
CA ILE A 250 -27.19 -6.56 -32.74
C ILE A 250 -28.29 -7.57 -33.06
N GLU A 251 -29.52 -7.29 -32.65
CA GLU A 251 -30.67 -8.11 -33.00
C GLU A 251 -31.03 -7.90 -34.48
N THR A 252 -31.18 -8.99 -35.23
CA THR A 252 -31.49 -8.93 -36.67
C THR A 252 -32.78 -8.17 -36.95
N GLY A 253 -33.80 -8.33 -36.09
CA GLY A 253 -35.08 -7.64 -36.23
C GLY A 253 -34.98 -6.11 -36.13
N ALA A 254 -33.99 -5.58 -35.40
CA ALA A 254 -33.76 -4.14 -35.33
C ALA A 254 -33.19 -3.59 -36.65
N LEU A 255 -32.29 -4.33 -37.29
CA LEU A 255 -31.73 -3.97 -38.61
C LEU A 255 -32.77 -4.13 -39.73
N ASP A 256 -33.59 -5.19 -39.69
CA ASP A 256 -34.70 -5.38 -40.63
C ASP A 256 -35.69 -4.21 -40.57
N SER A 257 -36.08 -3.80 -39.36
CA SER A 257 -36.98 -2.65 -39.16
C SER A 257 -36.38 -1.36 -39.73
N LEU A 258 -35.08 -1.14 -39.56
CA LEU A 258 -34.37 0.01 -40.12
C LEU A 258 -34.32 -0.03 -41.66
N SER A 259 -34.12 -1.22 -42.25
CA SER A 259 -34.15 -1.44 -43.71
C SER A 259 -35.52 -1.06 -44.28
N GLU A 260 -36.61 -1.47 -43.62
CA GLU A 260 -37.99 -1.10 -44.00
C GLU A 260 -38.22 0.42 -43.86
N GLY A 261 -37.75 1.01 -42.76
CA GLY A 261 -37.86 2.46 -42.50
C GLY A 261 -37.24 3.31 -43.60
N ILE A 262 -36.07 2.93 -44.15
CA ILE A 262 -35.40 3.66 -45.25
C ILE A 262 -36.34 3.87 -46.45
N SER A 263 -37.11 2.85 -46.84
CA SER A 263 -38.08 2.94 -47.95
C SER A 263 -39.18 3.94 -47.68
N LEU A 264 -39.70 3.95 -46.45
CA LEU A 264 -40.79 4.82 -46.03
C LEU A 264 -40.35 6.28 -46.01
N VAL A 265 -39.16 6.54 -45.45
CA VAL A 265 -38.55 7.89 -45.47
C VAL A 265 -38.31 8.35 -46.90
N ALA A 266 -37.73 7.51 -47.76
CA ALA A 266 -37.47 7.90 -49.15
C ALA A 266 -38.75 8.28 -49.91
N ALA A 267 -39.87 7.58 -49.64
CA ALA A 267 -41.18 7.92 -50.19
C ALA A 267 -41.70 9.27 -49.67
N ALA A 268 -41.56 9.53 -48.36
CA ALA A 268 -41.93 10.81 -47.74
C ALA A 268 -41.14 11.99 -48.34
N VAL A 269 -39.81 11.84 -48.43
CA VAL A 269 -38.92 12.86 -49.00
C VAL A 269 -39.25 13.14 -50.46
N LYS A 270 -39.53 12.11 -51.27
CA LYS A 270 -39.92 12.28 -52.68
C LYS A 270 -41.22 13.07 -52.82
N GLN A 271 -42.15 12.91 -51.87
CA GLN A 271 -43.40 13.65 -51.86
C GLN A 271 -43.21 15.10 -51.37
N GLY A 272 -42.46 15.30 -50.29
CA GLY A 272 -42.29 16.59 -49.62
C GLY A 272 -41.21 17.50 -50.21
N ASN A 273 -40.18 16.94 -50.86
CA ASN A 273 -39.09 17.70 -51.49
C ASN A 273 -38.77 17.17 -52.90
N GLN A 274 -39.61 17.58 -53.86
CA GLN A 274 -39.48 17.18 -55.27
C GLN A 274 -38.22 17.71 -55.98
N ASN A 275 -37.51 18.66 -55.37
CA ASN A 275 -36.28 19.22 -55.92
C ASN A 275 -35.04 18.36 -55.61
N LEU A 276 -35.14 17.42 -54.66
CA LEU A 276 -34.06 16.54 -54.26
C LEU A 276 -33.99 15.31 -55.17
N THR A 277 -32.99 15.26 -56.04
CA THR A 277 -32.77 14.13 -56.95
C THR A 277 -31.89 13.05 -56.31
N GLY A 278 -32.04 11.79 -56.73
CA GLY A 278 -31.18 10.68 -56.30
C GLY A 278 -31.59 9.99 -54.98
N ILE A 279 -32.71 10.39 -54.38
CA ILE A 279 -33.20 9.80 -53.12
C ILE A 279 -33.57 8.31 -53.26
N GLU A 280 -34.18 7.91 -54.38
CA GLU A 280 -34.57 6.52 -54.63
C GLU A 280 -33.34 5.62 -54.80
N ASP A 281 -32.36 6.07 -55.60
CA ASP A 281 -31.11 5.36 -55.81
C ASP A 281 -30.32 5.22 -54.48
N ALA A 282 -30.28 6.27 -53.68
CA ALA A 282 -29.64 6.25 -52.35
C ALA A 282 -30.37 5.30 -51.38
N ALA A 283 -31.70 5.27 -51.39
CA ALA A 283 -32.48 4.36 -50.56
C ALA A 283 -32.25 2.89 -50.93
N GLU A 284 -32.30 2.57 -52.23
CA GLU A 284 -32.02 1.22 -52.74
C GLU A 284 -30.58 0.79 -52.39
N ALA A 285 -29.60 1.68 -52.54
CA ALA A 285 -28.21 1.41 -52.18
C ALA A 285 -28.01 1.21 -50.68
N SER A 286 -28.70 1.98 -49.83
CA SER A 286 -28.66 1.80 -48.37
C SER A 286 -29.29 0.47 -47.94
N GLN A 287 -30.45 0.12 -48.49
CA GLN A 287 -31.12 -1.15 -48.21
C GLN A 287 -30.27 -2.33 -48.66
N SER A 288 -29.76 -2.30 -49.89
CA SER A 288 -28.90 -3.38 -50.40
C SER A 288 -27.67 -3.60 -49.52
N LYS A 289 -27.02 -2.53 -49.03
CA LYS A 289 -25.85 -2.68 -48.15
C LYS A 289 -26.24 -3.17 -46.75
N LEU A 290 -27.36 -2.72 -46.21
CA LEU A 290 -27.84 -3.19 -44.91
C LEU A 290 -28.24 -4.67 -44.98
N ASP A 291 -28.93 -5.08 -46.03
CA ASP A 291 -29.30 -6.46 -46.31
C ASP A 291 -28.06 -7.35 -46.52
N ASP A 292 -27.03 -6.85 -47.22
CA ASP A 292 -25.74 -7.53 -47.37
C ASP A 292 -25.04 -7.72 -46.02
N VAL A 293 -25.04 -6.71 -45.15
CA VAL A 293 -24.50 -6.81 -43.78
C VAL A 293 -25.29 -7.85 -42.99
N ILE A 294 -26.63 -7.81 -43.04
CA ILE A 294 -27.48 -8.79 -42.36
C ILE A 294 -27.15 -10.22 -42.83
N ALA A 295 -27.06 -10.43 -44.15
CA ALA A 295 -26.78 -11.73 -44.74
C ALA A 295 -25.37 -12.25 -44.38
N GLN A 296 -24.36 -11.38 -44.36
CA GLN A 296 -22.97 -11.77 -44.09
C GLN A 296 -22.70 -11.99 -42.59
N VAL A 297 -23.33 -11.20 -41.72
CA VAL A 297 -22.96 -11.07 -40.30
C VAL A 297 -23.91 -11.83 -39.38
N CYS A 298 -25.20 -11.89 -39.71
CA CYS A 298 -26.23 -12.54 -38.88
C CYS A 298 -26.47 -14.00 -39.27
N GLY A 299 -26.15 -14.40 -40.50
CA GLY A 299 -26.45 -15.73 -41.01
C GLY A 299 -27.94 -16.06 -40.89
N THR A 300 -28.29 -17.19 -40.27
CA THR A 300 -29.70 -17.55 -39.94
C THR A 300 -30.05 -17.35 -38.46
N GLY A 301 -29.18 -16.69 -37.70
CA GLY A 301 -29.38 -16.42 -36.28
C GLY A 301 -30.31 -15.23 -36.04
N THR A 302 -30.72 -15.03 -34.79
CA THR A 302 -31.46 -13.83 -34.34
C THR A 302 -30.54 -12.69 -33.91
N SER A 303 -29.21 -12.91 -33.98
CA SER A 303 -28.17 -11.98 -33.56
C SER A 303 -27.04 -11.93 -34.59
N CYS A 304 -26.46 -10.74 -34.75
CA CYS A 304 -25.37 -10.43 -35.68
C CYS A 304 -24.08 -10.15 -34.92
N SER A 305 -22.98 -10.84 -35.25
CA SER A 305 -21.66 -10.58 -34.63
C SER A 305 -20.70 -9.98 -35.65
N LEU A 306 -20.44 -8.68 -35.52
CA LEU A 306 -19.55 -7.95 -36.44
C LEU A 306 -18.08 -8.19 -36.07
N LYS A 307 -17.29 -8.59 -37.06
CA LYS A 307 -15.83 -8.59 -36.94
C LYS A 307 -15.32 -7.16 -37.09
N ILE A 308 -14.45 -6.73 -36.17
CA ILE A 308 -13.80 -5.42 -36.24
C ILE A 308 -12.51 -5.55 -37.05
N ASP A 309 -12.39 -4.79 -38.14
CA ASP A 309 -11.13 -4.66 -38.87
C ASP A 309 -10.22 -3.68 -38.11
N LEU A 310 -9.17 -4.21 -37.47
CA LEU A 310 -8.18 -3.43 -36.76
C LEU A 310 -7.09 -2.92 -37.71
N THR A 311 -6.50 -1.76 -37.39
CA THR A 311 -5.31 -1.30 -38.11
C THR A 311 -4.15 -2.29 -37.92
N PRO A 312 -3.16 -2.36 -38.83
CA PRO A 312 -2.05 -3.31 -38.69
C PRO A 312 -1.28 -3.18 -37.37
N GLU A 313 -1.11 -1.95 -36.87
CA GLU A 313 -0.47 -1.66 -35.60
C GLU A 313 -1.32 -2.16 -34.42
N LEU A 314 -2.62 -1.85 -34.40
CA LEU A 314 -3.54 -2.29 -33.36
C LEU A 314 -3.69 -3.82 -33.36
N ASN A 315 -3.71 -4.45 -34.53
CA ASN A 315 -3.72 -5.90 -34.66
C ASN A 315 -2.42 -6.52 -34.11
N SER A 316 -1.26 -5.93 -34.41
CA SER A 316 0.02 -6.40 -33.85
C SER A 316 0.04 -6.30 -32.32
N ASN A 317 -0.49 -5.22 -31.76
CA ASN A 317 -0.56 -5.05 -30.30
C ASN A 317 -1.60 -5.97 -29.65
N LEU A 318 -2.72 -6.24 -30.32
CA LEU A 318 -3.68 -7.24 -29.89
C LEU A 318 -3.06 -8.64 -29.83
N GLU A 319 -2.31 -9.05 -30.86
CA GLU A 319 -1.64 -10.36 -30.85
C GLU A 319 -0.62 -10.48 -29.70
N LYS A 320 0.08 -9.38 -29.37
CA LYS A 320 0.97 -9.33 -28.19
C LYS A 320 0.18 -9.43 -26.88
N ALA A 321 -0.97 -8.75 -26.78
CA ALA A 321 -1.86 -8.85 -25.62
C ALA A 321 -2.39 -10.28 -25.42
N LYS A 322 -2.79 -10.95 -26.52
CA LYS A 322 -3.17 -12.37 -26.53
C LYS A 322 -2.00 -13.27 -26.14
N GLN A 323 -0.79 -12.97 -26.60
CA GLN A 323 0.41 -13.70 -26.20
C GLN A 323 0.72 -13.54 -24.70
N LEU A 324 0.50 -12.36 -24.11
CA LEU A 324 0.59 -12.16 -22.66
C LEU A 324 -0.44 -13.03 -21.93
N VAL A 325 -1.71 -13.04 -22.36
CA VAL A 325 -2.74 -13.91 -21.76
C VAL A 325 -2.35 -15.39 -21.86
N SER A 326 -1.88 -15.83 -23.03
CA SER A 326 -1.39 -17.20 -23.22
C SER A 326 -0.21 -17.52 -22.31
N THR A 327 0.70 -16.57 -22.14
CA THR A 327 1.86 -16.68 -21.25
C THR A 327 1.44 -16.78 -19.79
N VAL A 328 0.56 -15.88 -19.33
CA VAL A 328 -0.02 -15.91 -17.99
C VAL A 328 -0.74 -17.24 -17.76
N ARG A 329 -1.50 -17.74 -18.73
CA ARG A 329 -2.19 -19.03 -18.63
C ARG A 329 -1.22 -20.19 -18.48
N ARG A 330 -0.20 -20.26 -19.34
CA ARG A 330 0.86 -21.28 -19.28
C ARG A 330 1.58 -21.24 -17.94
N VAL A 331 1.96 -20.05 -17.47
CA VAL A 331 2.62 -19.91 -16.17
C VAL A 331 1.65 -20.26 -15.04
N THR A 332 0.48 -19.65 -14.95
CA THR A 332 -0.43 -19.85 -13.80
C THR A 332 -1.02 -21.25 -13.74
N ILE A 333 -1.57 -21.77 -14.83
CA ILE A 333 -2.36 -23.01 -14.76
C ILE A 333 -1.45 -24.23 -14.72
N GLU A 334 -0.49 -24.30 -15.65
CA GLU A 334 0.41 -25.46 -15.68
C GLU A 334 1.36 -25.42 -14.48
N THR A 335 1.88 -24.26 -14.09
CA THR A 335 2.84 -24.18 -12.98
C THR A 335 2.15 -24.28 -11.63
N VAL A 336 1.05 -23.58 -11.35
CA VAL A 336 0.46 -23.59 -9.99
C VAL A 336 -0.14 -24.95 -9.65
N ASP A 337 -0.84 -25.59 -10.58
CA ASP A 337 -1.39 -26.93 -10.32
C ASP A 337 -0.25 -27.95 -10.18
N THR A 338 0.76 -27.88 -11.04
CA THR A 338 1.95 -28.75 -10.94
C THR A 338 2.70 -28.51 -9.63
N VAL A 339 2.97 -27.26 -9.27
CA VAL A 339 3.65 -26.87 -8.02
C VAL A 339 2.85 -27.30 -6.81
N ASN A 340 1.54 -27.06 -6.75
CA ASN A 340 0.71 -27.50 -5.65
C ASN A 340 0.67 -29.02 -5.50
N SER A 341 0.68 -29.77 -6.62
CA SER A 341 0.79 -31.22 -6.59
C SER A 341 2.19 -31.70 -6.19
N LYS A 342 3.24 -30.93 -6.48
CA LYS A 342 4.65 -31.26 -6.19
C LYS A 342 5.11 -30.87 -4.79
N LEU A 343 4.50 -29.85 -4.19
CA LEU A 343 4.83 -29.35 -2.85
C LEU A 343 4.27 -30.20 -1.72
N ARG A 344 3.20 -30.96 -1.96
CA ARG A 344 2.53 -31.75 -0.94
C ARG A 344 3.25 -33.09 -0.76
N GLU A 345 3.90 -33.31 0.39
CA GLU A 345 4.59 -34.57 0.68
C GLU A 345 3.69 -35.81 0.56
N ASP A 346 2.38 -35.66 0.77
CA ASP A 346 1.38 -36.74 0.68
C ASP A 346 0.84 -36.96 -0.75
N SER A 347 1.27 -36.16 -1.71
CA SER A 347 0.88 -36.27 -3.12
C SER A 347 1.73 -37.30 -3.86
N ASP A 348 1.10 -38.14 -4.68
CA ASP A 348 1.80 -39.03 -5.63
C ASP A 348 2.71 -38.26 -6.61
N GLY A 349 2.52 -36.95 -6.72
CA GLY A 349 3.30 -36.04 -7.54
C GLY A 349 4.42 -35.29 -6.82
N TYR A 350 4.68 -35.54 -5.53
CA TYR A 350 5.74 -34.85 -4.78
C TYR A 350 7.09 -34.94 -5.50
N ASP A 351 7.76 -33.80 -5.64
CA ASP A 351 9.02 -33.69 -6.37
C ASP A 351 10.05 -32.95 -5.51
N SER A 352 11.00 -33.69 -4.94
CA SER A 352 12.09 -33.11 -4.14
C SER A 352 13.07 -32.28 -4.98
N GLU A 353 12.97 -32.31 -6.31
CA GLU A 353 13.71 -31.41 -7.21
C GLU A 353 13.01 -30.05 -7.39
N ASN A 354 11.80 -29.86 -6.85
CA ASN A 354 11.09 -28.59 -6.96
C ASN A 354 11.83 -27.48 -6.19
N VAL A 355 12.07 -26.34 -6.87
CA VAL A 355 12.79 -25.20 -6.28
C VAL A 355 12.19 -24.71 -4.96
N LEU A 356 10.87 -24.75 -4.81
CA LEU A 356 10.19 -24.27 -3.62
C LEU A 356 10.36 -25.24 -2.45
N THR A 357 10.35 -26.55 -2.72
CA THR A 357 10.72 -27.58 -1.74
C THR A 357 12.18 -27.42 -1.32
N GLN A 358 13.07 -27.04 -2.25
CA GLN A 358 14.48 -26.77 -1.94
C GLN A 358 14.72 -25.44 -1.21
N LEU A 359 13.80 -24.49 -1.30
CA LEU A 359 13.84 -23.24 -0.52
C LEU A 359 13.32 -23.45 0.90
N ASP A 360 12.20 -24.16 1.07
CA ASP A 360 11.73 -24.64 2.39
C ASP A 360 12.85 -25.42 3.09
N ALA A 361 13.60 -26.17 2.27
CA ALA A 361 14.73 -26.93 2.74
C ALA A 361 15.93 -26.13 3.26
N ALA A 362 16.08 -24.87 2.85
CA ALA A 362 17.11 -23.98 3.37
C ALA A 362 16.84 -23.58 4.83
N GLU A 363 15.58 -23.56 5.27
CA GLU A 363 15.21 -23.33 6.68
C GLU A 363 15.76 -24.45 7.57
N GLU A 364 15.63 -25.72 7.14
CA GLU A 364 16.17 -26.87 7.90
C GLU A 364 17.70 -26.86 8.01
N ILE A 365 18.43 -26.16 7.13
CA ILE A 365 19.88 -26.03 7.26
C ILE A 365 20.24 -25.12 8.45
N MET A 366 19.35 -24.19 8.81
CA MET A 366 19.44 -23.31 9.98
C MET A 366 18.52 -23.81 11.10
N ASP A 367 18.46 -25.12 11.30
CA ASP A 367 17.76 -25.74 12.42
C ASP A 367 18.37 -25.34 13.77
N GLU A 368 17.81 -25.89 14.86
CA GLU A 368 18.29 -25.65 16.22
C GLU A 368 19.80 -25.95 16.36
N GLU A 369 20.30 -27.04 15.80
CA GLU A 369 21.74 -27.37 15.86
C GLU A 369 22.60 -26.37 15.08
N GLY A 370 22.15 -25.93 13.90
CA GLY A 370 22.82 -24.92 13.10
C GLY A 370 22.91 -23.58 13.84
N ARG A 371 21.80 -23.12 14.42
CA ARG A 371 21.75 -21.90 15.24
C ARG A 371 22.68 -22.00 16.45
N ASP A 372 22.62 -23.12 17.16
CA ASP A 372 23.43 -23.34 18.36
C ASP A 372 24.94 -23.39 18.04
N THR A 373 25.30 -24.01 16.91
CA THR A 373 26.69 -24.01 16.40
C THR A 373 27.19 -22.59 16.13
N VAL A 374 26.36 -21.74 15.52
CA VAL A 374 26.69 -20.32 15.25
C VAL A 374 26.78 -19.52 16.55
N MET A 375 25.87 -19.74 17.51
CA MET A 375 25.91 -19.09 18.82
C MET A 375 27.20 -19.42 19.57
N ALA A 376 27.59 -20.70 19.66
CA ALA A 376 28.84 -21.10 20.30
C ALA A 376 30.07 -20.50 19.62
N PHE A 377 30.07 -20.42 18.27
CA PHE A 377 31.14 -19.74 17.53
C PHE A 377 31.23 -18.25 17.90
N SER A 378 30.09 -17.58 18.09
CA SER A 378 30.04 -16.18 18.52
C SER A 378 30.62 -15.97 19.92
N GLU A 379 30.36 -16.87 20.87
CA GLU A 379 30.87 -16.77 22.24
C GLU A 379 32.38 -16.93 22.29
N ILE A 380 32.94 -17.88 21.54
CA ILE A 380 34.40 -18.02 21.40
C ILE A 380 35.01 -16.80 20.72
N ALA A 381 34.33 -16.19 19.75
CA ALA A 381 34.81 -14.96 19.12
C ALA A 381 34.87 -13.79 20.12
N VAL A 382 33.90 -13.68 21.04
CA VAL A 382 33.91 -12.67 22.12
C VAL A 382 35.06 -12.91 23.09
N VAL A 383 35.29 -14.16 23.50
CA VAL A 383 36.43 -14.53 24.36
C VAL A 383 37.76 -14.19 23.68
N LEU A 384 37.89 -14.51 22.39
CA LEU A 384 39.07 -14.18 21.60
C LEU A 384 39.27 -12.66 21.48
N ALA A 385 38.21 -11.90 21.20
CA ALA A 385 38.26 -10.45 21.07
C ALA A 385 38.72 -9.80 22.38
N SER A 386 38.18 -10.25 23.52
CA SER A 386 38.64 -9.81 24.85
C SER A 386 40.15 -10.04 25.03
N GLN A 387 40.64 -11.22 24.67
CA GLN A 387 42.07 -11.53 24.81
C GLN A 387 42.96 -10.72 23.85
N VAL A 388 42.47 -10.44 22.63
CA VAL A 388 43.14 -9.55 21.69
C VAL A 388 43.30 -8.16 22.30
N VAL A 389 42.23 -7.63 22.91
CA VAL A 389 42.23 -6.31 23.56
C VAL A 389 43.24 -6.29 24.71
N ALA A 390 43.13 -7.22 25.66
CA ALA A 390 44.00 -7.30 26.83
C ALA A 390 45.50 -7.38 26.46
N VAL A 391 45.86 -8.16 25.43
CA VAL A 391 47.28 -8.35 25.05
C VAL A 391 47.80 -7.24 24.16
N GLN A 392 47.04 -6.83 23.13
CA GLN A 392 47.52 -5.85 22.16
C GLN A 392 47.43 -4.43 22.71
N TYR A 393 46.34 -4.08 23.39
CA TYR A 393 46.11 -2.72 23.84
C TYR A 393 46.63 -2.52 25.26
N GLU A 394 46.17 -3.34 26.21
CA GLU A 394 46.50 -3.14 27.63
C GLU A 394 47.89 -3.69 28.02
N GLY A 395 48.60 -4.33 27.08
CA GLY A 395 49.93 -4.89 27.30
C GLY A 395 49.97 -6.06 28.30
N GLN A 396 48.83 -6.72 28.54
CA GLN A 396 48.73 -7.87 29.41
C GLN A 396 49.41 -9.11 28.79
N SER A 397 49.72 -10.08 29.65
CA SER A 397 50.22 -11.38 29.17
C SER A 397 49.10 -12.22 28.58
N LEU A 398 49.39 -12.97 27.52
CA LEU A 398 48.43 -13.90 26.92
C LEU A 398 47.98 -14.96 27.93
N ILE A 399 46.69 -15.00 28.21
CA ILE A 399 46.02 -16.13 28.86
C ILE A 399 45.65 -17.10 27.73
N SER A 400 46.33 -18.25 27.70
CA SER A 400 46.19 -19.20 26.59
C SER A 400 45.06 -20.20 26.76
N ASP A 401 44.45 -20.31 27.95
CA ASP A 401 43.41 -21.29 28.27
C ASP A 401 42.04 -20.62 28.20
N ILE A 402 41.13 -21.11 27.34
CA ILE A 402 39.84 -20.45 27.07
C ILE A 402 38.97 -20.32 28.33
N PRO A 403 38.78 -21.36 29.16
CA PRO A 403 38.02 -21.22 30.41
C PRO A 403 38.59 -20.11 31.31
N SER A 404 39.91 -20.01 31.41
CA SER A 404 40.58 -18.93 32.16
C SER A 404 40.36 -17.54 31.56
N VAL A 405 40.27 -17.41 30.23
CA VAL A 405 39.95 -16.13 29.55
C VAL A 405 38.49 -15.76 29.77
N ALA A 406 37.58 -16.72 29.65
CA ALA A 406 36.15 -16.52 29.92
C ALA A 406 35.94 -16.06 31.37
N GLU A 407 36.65 -16.67 32.33
CA GLU A 407 36.68 -16.26 33.74
C GLU A 407 37.12 -14.80 33.90
N ALA A 408 38.24 -14.42 33.28
CA ALA A 408 38.72 -13.04 33.32
C ALA A 408 37.72 -12.05 32.69
N LEU A 409 37.07 -12.43 31.58
CA LEU A 409 36.05 -11.62 30.91
C LEU A 409 34.79 -11.44 31.77
N TYR A 410 34.32 -12.50 32.43
CA TYR A 410 33.18 -12.42 33.32
C TYR A 410 33.49 -11.53 34.52
N ASP A 411 34.67 -11.71 35.13
CA ASP A 411 35.10 -10.96 36.30
C ASP A 411 35.36 -9.47 35.95
N SER A 412 35.82 -9.15 34.73
CA SER A 412 36.00 -7.76 34.30
C SER A 412 34.66 -7.04 34.09
N LYS A 413 33.70 -7.70 33.43
CA LYS A 413 32.34 -7.15 33.21
C LYS A 413 31.57 -6.99 34.52
N ASN A 414 31.77 -7.89 35.47
CA ASN A 414 31.09 -7.88 36.76
C ASN A 414 31.96 -7.33 37.90
N SER A 415 32.95 -6.49 37.58
CA SER A 415 33.89 -5.94 38.55
C SER A 415 33.26 -4.92 39.51
N GLU A 416 32.15 -4.29 39.12
CA GLU A 416 31.32 -3.52 40.03
C GLU A 416 30.58 -4.48 40.97
N ASP A 417 31.08 -4.57 42.20
CA ASP A 417 30.49 -5.43 43.21
C ASP A 417 29.22 -4.80 43.79
N ASN A 418 28.14 -4.83 43.00
CA ASN A 418 26.81 -4.34 43.41
C ASN A 418 26.33 -5.02 44.70
N CYS A 419 26.77 -6.26 44.96
CA CYS A 419 26.51 -6.95 46.22
C CYS A 419 27.22 -6.30 47.42
N ALA A 420 28.39 -5.67 47.24
CA ALA A 420 29.10 -4.96 48.31
C ALA A 420 28.34 -3.72 48.81
N TRP A 421 27.51 -3.11 47.97
CA TRP A 421 26.70 -1.93 48.32
C TRP A 421 25.44 -2.29 49.14
N ILE A 422 25.05 -3.56 49.20
CA ILE A 422 23.98 -4.07 50.07
C ILE A 422 24.49 -4.12 51.53
N THR A 423 24.45 -2.98 52.21
CA THR A 423 25.03 -2.81 53.56
C THR A 423 24.08 -3.08 54.73
N TRP A 424 22.78 -3.26 54.46
CA TRP A 424 21.72 -3.21 55.48
C TRP A 424 21.22 -4.60 55.92
N ASP A 425 21.50 -5.66 55.17
CA ASP A 425 21.24 -7.05 55.57
C ASP A 425 22.29 -8.02 55.01
N LYS A 426 22.98 -8.71 55.92
CA LYS A 426 24.03 -9.69 55.55
C LYS A 426 23.43 -10.88 54.81
N ALA A 427 22.20 -11.30 55.11
CA ALA A 427 21.59 -12.45 54.44
C ALA A 427 21.28 -12.12 52.97
N THR A 428 20.76 -10.93 52.69
CA THR A 428 20.54 -10.43 51.32
C THR A 428 21.85 -10.26 50.56
N GLN A 429 22.89 -9.71 51.20
CA GLN A 429 24.22 -9.62 50.60
C GLN A 429 24.81 -11.01 50.28
N ASP A 430 24.77 -11.95 51.22
CA ASP A 430 25.25 -13.32 51.02
C ASP A 430 24.43 -14.04 49.91
N ALA A 431 23.13 -13.76 49.77
CA ALA A 431 22.28 -14.27 48.69
C ALA A 431 22.65 -13.66 47.32
N CYS A 432 22.90 -12.35 47.25
CA CYS A 432 23.39 -11.68 46.03
C CYS A 432 24.72 -12.29 45.57
N TYR A 433 25.67 -12.51 46.49
CA TYR A 433 26.94 -13.18 46.15
C TYR A 433 26.74 -14.63 45.72
N ALA A 434 25.79 -15.35 46.33
CA ALA A 434 25.48 -16.73 45.93
C ALA A 434 24.86 -16.79 44.53
N GLU A 435 23.98 -15.85 44.19
CA GLU A 435 23.39 -15.72 42.85
C GLU A 435 24.44 -15.32 41.82
N LYS A 436 25.26 -14.30 42.11
CA LYS A 436 26.40 -13.90 41.25
C LYS A 436 27.39 -15.05 41.04
N GLN A 437 27.67 -15.84 42.08
CA GLN A 437 28.53 -17.02 41.96
C GLN A 437 27.85 -18.11 41.11
N ALA A 438 26.54 -18.34 41.28
CA ALA A 438 25.81 -19.31 40.48
C ALA A 438 25.76 -18.91 39.00
N ASP A 439 25.54 -17.62 38.70
CA ASP A 439 25.59 -17.06 37.35
C ASP A 439 26.99 -17.19 36.75
N ARG A 440 28.04 -16.86 37.52
CA ARG A 440 29.43 -17.08 37.13
C ARG A 440 29.71 -18.56 36.83
N ASP A 441 29.31 -19.46 37.71
CA ASP A 441 29.56 -20.89 37.56
C ASP A 441 28.81 -21.45 36.34
N ALA A 442 27.58 -20.97 36.08
CA ALA A 442 26.79 -21.33 34.90
C ALA A 442 27.40 -20.75 33.60
N TYR A 443 27.89 -19.52 33.62
CA TYR A 443 28.60 -18.95 32.46
C TYR A 443 29.89 -19.73 32.17
N LEU A 444 30.66 -20.09 33.19
CA LEU A 444 31.94 -20.79 33.02
C LEU A 444 31.79 -22.27 32.68
N SER A 445 30.72 -22.94 33.12
CA SER A 445 30.50 -24.35 32.79
C SER A 445 30.32 -24.57 31.28
N ARG A 446 29.90 -23.53 30.55
CA ARG A 446 29.80 -23.53 29.09
C ARG A 446 31.15 -23.60 28.39
N PHE A 447 32.26 -23.21 29.04
CA PHE A 447 33.61 -23.24 28.45
C PHE A 447 34.38 -24.45 28.95
N VAL A 448 34.30 -25.58 28.25
CA VAL A 448 34.87 -26.86 28.70
C VAL A 448 36.39 -26.91 28.54
N GLN A 449 36.90 -26.57 27.35
CA GLN A 449 38.34 -26.57 27.05
C GLN A 449 38.65 -25.72 25.82
N GLY A 450 39.93 -25.46 25.58
CA GLY A 450 40.44 -24.86 24.35
C GLY A 450 41.65 -23.97 24.61
N THR A 451 42.37 -23.62 23.55
CA THR A 451 43.57 -22.78 23.67
C THR A 451 43.60 -21.61 22.69
N ILE A 452 44.11 -20.47 23.15
CA ILE A 452 44.40 -19.28 22.34
C ILE A 452 45.91 -19.17 22.11
N GLU A 453 46.32 -19.08 20.86
CA GLU A 453 47.70 -18.84 20.42
C GLU A 453 47.79 -17.49 19.69
N ASN A 454 48.90 -16.76 19.87
CA ASN A 454 49.22 -15.56 19.08
C ASN A 454 50.62 -15.70 18.48
N SER A 455 50.73 -15.56 17.16
CA SER A 455 52.01 -15.53 16.45
C SER A 455 52.04 -14.36 15.44
N GLY A 456 52.55 -13.22 15.90
CA GLY A 456 52.80 -12.06 15.03
C GLY A 456 51.52 -11.45 14.43
N GLY A 457 50.46 -11.29 15.23
CA GLY A 457 49.18 -10.73 14.79
C GLY A 457 48.20 -11.75 14.22
N ASN A 458 48.63 -13.01 14.09
CA ASN A 458 47.75 -14.14 13.78
C ASN A 458 47.34 -14.83 15.08
N TRP A 459 46.07 -14.73 15.40
CA TRP A 459 45.45 -15.32 16.57
C TRP A 459 44.74 -16.62 16.19
N LYS A 460 44.86 -17.64 17.03
CA LYS A 460 44.28 -18.96 16.76
C LYS A 460 43.61 -19.50 18.00
N VAL A 461 42.36 -19.91 17.87
CA VAL A 461 41.66 -20.76 18.81
C VAL A 461 41.77 -22.20 18.33
N ARG A 462 42.26 -23.10 19.19
CA ARG A 462 42.38 -24.53 18.89
C ARG A 462 41.62 -25.38 19.90
N ASN A 463 40.90 -26.37 19.37
CA ASN A 463 40.21 -27.40 20.14
C ASN A 463 39.28 -26.81 21.22
N ALA A 464 38.65 -25.68 20.91
CA ALA A 464 37.66 -25.11 21.81
C ALA A 464 36.44 -26.02 21.86
N VAL A 465 35.88 -26.21 23.04
CA VAL A 465 34.63 -26.95 23.25
C VAL A 465 33.73 -26.08 24.10
N ILE A 466 32.57 -25.73 23.55
CA ILE A 466 31.49 -25.03 24.25
C ILE A 466 30.40 -26.05 24.56
N ASP A 467 29.96 -26.09 25.81
CA ASP A 467 28.78 -26.80 26.30
C ASP A 467 27.63 -25.78 26.33
N LEU A 468 26.53 -26.04 25.61
CA LEU A 468 25.54 -25.01 25.31
C LEU A 468 24.65 -24.73 26.52
N ASP A 469 24.23 -25.79 27.23
CA ASP A 469 23.42 -25.68 28.44
C ASP A 469 24.26 -25.61 29.73
N GLY A 470 25.56 -25.89 29.63
CA GLY A 470 26.51 -25.86 30.74
C GLY A 470 26.40 -27.06 31.68
N ASP A 471 25.65 -28.10 31.31
CA ASP A 471 25.58 -29.39 32.00
C ASP A 471 26.55 -30.39 31.37
N SER A 472 27.74 -30.47 31.97
CA SER A 472 28.79 -31.44 31.59
C SER A 472 28.37 -32.93 31.56
N SER A 473 27.16 -33.29 32.01
CA SER A 473 26.61 -34.64 31.88
C SER A 473 25.96 -34.93 30.52
N THR A 474 25.62 -33.91 29.75
CA THR A 474 25.15 -33.96 28.36
C THR A 474 26.31 -33.60 27.43
N GLY A 475 26.87 -34.60 26.76
CA GLY A 475 27.95 -34.36 25.78
C GLY A 475 27.44 -34.17 24.35
N SER A 476 26.12 -34.18 24.15
CA SER A 476 25.48 -34.13 22.82
C SER A 476 25.39 -32.71 22.26
N ASP A 477 25.47 -31.71 23.13
CA ASP A 477 25.38 -30.28 22.88
C ASP A 477 26.78 -29.60 22.90
N GLU A 478 27.85 -30.38 23.05
CA GLU A 478 29.22 -29.88 22.94
C GLU A 478 29.57 -29.45 21.51
N VAL A 479 29.78 -28.15 21.29
CA VAL A 479 30.22 -27.57 20.01
C VAL A 479 31.75 -27.46 19.96
N LYS A 480 32.37 -28.08 18.95
CA LYS A 480 33.83 -28.03 18.75
C LYS A 480 34.21 -26.89 17.81
N ILE A 481 35.05 -25.97 18.28
CA ILE A 481 35.40 -24.75 17.55
C ILE A 481 36.92 -24.65 17.32
N SER A 482 37.29 -24.25 16.10
CA SER A 482 38.62 -23.79 15.74
C SER A 482 38.50 -22.51 14.93
N LEU A 483 39.28 -21.49 15.26
CA LEU A 483 39.19 -20.15 14.67
C LEU A 483 40.60 -19.64 14.42
N ASN A 484 40.89 -19.06 13.26
CA ASN A 484 42.03 -18.19 13.10
C ASN A 484 41.54 -16.79 12.71
N LEU A 485 42.17 -15.80 13.32
CA LEU A 485 41.90 -14.39 13.16
C LEU A 485 43.22 -13.70 12.83
N ALA A 486 43.31 -13.06 11.67
CA ALA A 486 44.43 -12.19 11.34
C ALA A 486 44.00 -10.73 11.51
N LEU A 487 44.63 -10.04 12.46
CA LEU A 487 44.33 -8.64 12.74
C LEU A 487 44.95 -7.73 11.65
N PRO A 488 44.33 -6.59 11.35
CA PRO A 488 44.92 -5.57 10.50
C PRO A 488 46.20 -5.00 11.16
N GLN A 489 46.98 -4.27 10.36
CA GLN A 489 48.08 -3.47 10.89
C GLN A 489 47.51 -2.33 11.74
N PHE A 490 47.74 -2.37 13.05
CA PHE A 490 47.45 -1.25 13.94
C PHE A 490 48.36 -0.05 13.61
N THR A 491 47.83 1.15 13.76
CA THR A 491 48.59 2.41 13.64
C THR A 491 48.80 3.04 15.02
N GLY A 492 49.94 3.70 15.21
CA GLY A 492 50.32 4.31 16.49
C GLY A 492 51.60 3.72 17.09
N ASP A 493 52.05 4.28 18.21
CA ASP A 493 53.13 3.73 19.02
C ASP A 493 52.70 3.59 20.48
N SER A 494 53.54 2.94 21.30
CA SER A 494 53.24 2.72 22.72
C SER A 494 53.14 4.01 23.55
N SER A 495 53.39 5.18 22.97
CA SER A 495 53.29 6.48 23.63
C SER A 495 52.07 7.31 23.21
N THR A 496 51.46 7.01 22.05
CA THR A 496 50.24 7.67 21.56
C THR A 496 49.00 6.77 21.59
N GLY A 497 49.15 5.55 22.11
CA GLY A 497 48.17 4.47 21.98
C GLY A 497 48.29 3.77 20.62
N MET A 498 48.14 2.45 20.61
CA MET A 498 47.90 1.70 19.38
C MET A 498 46.39 1.67 19.11
N GLY A 499 46.00 1.90 17.86
CA GLY A 499 44.61 2.12 17.49
C GLY A 499 44.25 1.58 16.11
N LEU A 500 42.96 1.47 15.86
CA LEU A 500 42.41 1.27 14.53
C LEU A 500 42.21 2.66 13.88
N PRO A 501 42.65 2.86 12.63
CA PRO A 501 42.36 4.09 11.90
C PRO A 501 40.86 4.25 11.65
N ASP A 502 40.44 5.48 11.39
CA ASP A 502 39.11 5.81 10.89
C ASP A 502 38.83 5.11 9.54
N GLY A 503 37.55 4.83 9.29
CA GLY A 503 37.10 4.11 8.09
C GLY A 503 37.04 2.59 8.25
N VAL A 504 37.14 1.87 7.12
CA VAL A 504 36.91 0.42 7.05
C VAL A 504 38.17 -0.38 7.42
N ASN A 505 38.06 -1.18 8.47
CA ASN A 505 39.09 -2.08 8.97
C ASN A 505 38.68 -3.52 8.70
N GLU A 506 39.50 -4.28 7.96
CA GLU A 506 39.22 -5.68 7.63
C GLU A 506 40.06 -6.63 8.51
N LEU A 507 39.40 -7.58 9.17
CA LEU A 507 40.02 -8.68 9.89
C LEU A 507 39.74 -9.96 9.10
N ALA A 508 40.79 -10.70 8.72
CA ALA A 508 40.57 -11.98 8.04
C ALA A 508 40.22 -13.05 9.08
N VAL A 509 39.16 -13.81 8.81
CA VAL A 509 38.63 -14.85 9.70
C VAL A 509 38.56 -16.15 8.92
N ASN A 510 38.92 -17.27 9.53
CA ASN A 510 38.62 -18.60 9.01
C ASN A 510 38.49 -19.58 10.18
N GLY A 511 37.73 -20.65 10.03
CA GLY A 511 37.46 -21.54 11.16
C GLY A 511 36.45 -22.63 10.86
N THR A 512 36.22 -23.47 11.85
CA THR A 512 35.24 -24.56 11.80
C THR A 512 34.58 -24.65 13.16
N ALA A 513 33.25 -24.73 13.20
CA ALA A 513 32.46 -25.16 14.33
C ALA A 513 31.67 -26.41 13.95
N GLY A 514 31.40 -27.30 14.90
CA GLY A 514 30.51 -28.43 14.63
C GLY A 514 29.84 -28.99 15.86
N LEU A 515 28.58 -29.39 15.69
CA LEU A 515 27.69 -30.00 16.66
C LEU A 515 27.03 -31.23 16.02
N GLY A 516 27.22 -32.42 16.59
CA GLY A 516 26.64 -33.64 16.04
C GLY A 516 27.05 -33.92 14.59
N SER A 517 26.07 -33.87 13.67
CA SER A 517 26.29 -34.02 12.21
C SER A 517 26.44 -32.69 11.46
N THR A 518 26.25 -31.58 12.19
CA THR A 518 26.24 -30.22 11.67
C THR A 518 27.65 -29.63 11.75
N GLU A 519 28.18 -29.18 10.62
CA GLU A 519 29.49 -28.55 10.51
C GLU A 519 29.35 -27.19 9.83
N PHE A 520 29.82 -26.14 10.49
CA PHE A 520 29.90 -24.77 9.99
C PHE A 520 31.36 -24.40 9.76
N THR A 521 31.76 -24.31 8.50
CA THR A 521 33.11 -23.92 8.10
C THR A 521 33.11 -22.51 7.54
N VAL A 522 33.99 -21.66 8.06
CA VAL A 522 34.36 -20.35 7.52
C VAL A 522 35.66 -20.52 6.73
N GLU A 523 35.57 -20.49 5.40
CA GLU A 523 36.67 -20.72 4.48
C GLU A 523 37.62 -19.51 4.37
N ASP A 524 38.80 -19.76 3.80
CA ASP A 524 39.80 -18.73 3.51
C ASP A 524 39.24 -17.65 2.58
N GLY A 525 39.41 -16.38 2.96
CA GLY A 525 38.84 -15.24 2.21
C GLY A 525 37.71 -14.53 2.94
N SER A 526 37.19 -15.14 4.01
CA SER A 526 36.21 -14.51 4.90
C SER A 526 36.81 -13.36 5.71
N LYS A 527 36.01 -12.33 5.96
CA LYS A 527 36.42 -11.07 6.60
C LYS A 527 35.35 -10.53 7.52
N LEU A 528 35.78 -10.00 8.67
CA LEU A 528 35.02 -9.07 9.49
C LEU A 528 35.45 -7.65 9.11
N GLN A 529 34.51 -6.83 8.67
CA GLN A 529 34.68 -5.41 8.38
C GLN A 529 34.15 -4.60 9.56
N LEU A 530 34.97 -3.71 10.11
CA LEU A 530 34.58 -2.76 11.14
C LEU A 530 34.77 -1.36 10.57
N GLU A 531 33.70 -0.58 10.50
CA GLU A 531 33.76 0.82 10.08
C GLU A 531 33.71 1.72 11.31
N LEU A 532 34.70 2.61 11.44
CA LEU A 532 34.81 3.55 12.54
C LEU A 532 34.63 4.99 12.04
N ASP A 533 33.86 5.82 12.75
CA ASP A 533 33.71 7.25 12.41
C ASP A 533 34.98 8.04 12.72
N SER A 534 35.68 7.63 13.77
CA SER A 534 36.91 8.25 14.23
C SER A 534 37.96 7.19 14.58
N ALA A 535 39.23 7.57 14.48
CA ALA A 535 40.32 6.68 14.85
C ALA A 535 40.24 6.38 16.35
N PHE A 536 40.14 5.11 16.70
CA PHE A 536 40.10 4.67 18.08
C PHE A 536 41.51 4.68 18.67
N ASN A 537 41.73 5.45 19.74
CA ASN A 537 42.96 5.38 20.53
C ASN A 537 42.61 5.15 22.01
N GLU A 538 43.54 4.57 22.76
CA GLU A 538 43.37 4.17 24.17
C GLU A 538 43.07 5.34 25.12
N GLU A 539 43.32 6.59 24.70
CA GLU A 539 43.05 7.79 25.50
C GLU A 539 41.63 8.34 25.30
N ASP A 540 40.84 7.80 24.37
CA ASP A 540 39.48 8.28 24.14
C ASP A 540 38.53 7.72 25.21
N GLU A 541 38.09 8.60 26.12
CA GLU A 541 37.13 8.26 27.20
C GLU A 541 35.78 7.74 26.65
N ASN A 542 35.51 7.94 25.35
CA ASN A 542 34.22 7.58 24.73
C ASN A 542 34.20 6.20 24.06
N GLY A 543 35.32 5.46 24.06
CA GLY A 543 35.42 4.18 23.36
C GLY A 543 35.39 4.32 21.82
N PRO A 544 35.40 3.21 21.07
CA PRO A 544 35.36 3.25 19.60
C PRO A 544 33.95 3.62 19.10
N ASP A 545 33.85 4.65 18.25
CA ASP A 545 32.59 5.01 17.57
C ASP A 545 32.39 4.15 16.32
N ILE A 546 31.80 2.97 16.52
CA ILE A 546 31.54 1.98 15.47
C ILE A 546 30.28 2.39 14.70
N THR A 547 30.44 2.70 13.40
CA THR A 547 29.32 3.07 12.52
C THR A 547 28.69 1.87 11.83
N SER A 548 29.48 0.86 11.49
CA SER A 548 28.97 -0.39 10.93
C SER A 548 29.88 -1.59 11.22
N ILE A 549 29.26 -2.76 11.28
CA ILE A 549 29.92 -4.07 11.38
C ILE A 549 29.41 -4.91 10.22
N GLY A 550 30.32 -5.34 9.34
CA GLY A 550 30.03 -6.25 8.24
C GLY A 550 30.76 -7.57 8.42
N LEU A 551 30.14 -8.69 8.11
CA LEU A 551 30.76 -10.00 8.10
C LEU A 551 30.56 -10.61 6.71
N GLN A 552 31.64 -10.72 5.95
CA GLN A 552 31.65 -11.33 4.61
C GLN A 552 32.32 -12.70 4.73
N LEU A 553 31.54 -13.77 4.71
CA LEU A 553 32.02 -15.13 4.90
C LEU A 553 31.90 -15.93 3.60
N GLN A 554 32.90 -16.75 3.32
CA GLN A 554 32.74 -17.90 2.45
C GLN A 554 32.45 -19.08 3.36
N VAL A 555 31.22 -19.58 3.33
CA VAL A 555 30.78 -20.60 4.28
C VAL A 555 30.44 -21.91 3.60
N ARG A 556 30.66 -22.97 4.34
CA ARG A 556 30.09 -24.27 4.09
C ARG A 556 29.35 -24.72 5.34
N LEU A 557 28.06 -24.93 5.20
CA LEU A 557 27.20 -25.43 6.27
C LEU A 557 26.66 -26.78 5.82
N GLU A 558 26.93 -27.84 6.56
CA GLU A 558 26.47 -29.17 6.22
C GLU A 558 25.79 -29.82 7.43
N ASN A 559 24.67 -30.50 7.24
CA ASN A 559 24.07 -31.39 8.25
C ASN A 559 23.95 -32.83 7.68
N ALA A 560 23.16 -33.69 8.34
CA ALA A 560 22.97 -35.09 7.93
C ALA A 560 22.37 -35.25 6.53
N THR A 561 21.50 -34.34 6.09
CA THR A 561 20.68 -34.46 4.88
C THR A 561 21.01 -33.43 3.82
N ARG A 562 21.59 -32.28 4.18
CA ARG A 562 21.76 -31.11 3.30
C ARG A 562 23.09 -30.39 3.49
N SER A 563 23.43 -29.56 2.52
CA SER A 563 24.62 -28.72 2.54
C SER A 563 24.41 -27.41 1.78
N PHE A 564 24.85 -26.30 2.37
CA PHE A 564 24.99 -25.00 1.72
C PHE A 564 26.49 -24.70 1.52
N SER A 565 26.85 -24.18 0.35
CA SER A 565 28.21 -23.69 0.07
C SER A 565 28.13 -22.41 -0.75
N GLY A 566 28.69 -21.32 -0.23
CA GLY A 566 28.61 -20.02 -0.89
C GLY A 566 29.09 -18.85 -0.05
N ASP A 567 28.79 -17.64 -0.52
CA ASP A 567 29.06 -16.41 0.19
C ASP A 567 27.89 -16.08 1.14
N MET A 568 28.20 -15.77 2.39
CA MET A 568 27.29 -15.21 3.39
C MET A 568 27.75 -13.80 3.75
N GLU A 569 26.82 -12.85 3.82
CA GLU A 569 27.10 -11.47 4.21
C GLU A 569 26.14 -11.08 5.34
N LEU A 570 26.66 -10.69 6.49
CA LEU A 570 25.89 -10.08 7.58
C LEU A 570 26.32 -8.63 7.72
N GLY A 571 25.40 -7.72 7.95
CA GLY A 571 25.69 -6.31 8.19
C GLY A 571 24.85 -5.79 9.34
N ALA A 572 25.46 -4.99 10.20
CA ALA A 572 24.78 -4.21 11.21
C ALA A 572 25.31 -2.76 11.17
N ARG A 573 24.42 -1.79 11.39
CA ARG A 573 24.74 -0.36 11.27
C ARG A 573 24.24 0.41 12.49
N LYS A 574 25.03 1.38 12.94
CA LYS A 574 24.67 2.29 14.03
C LYS A 574 23.39 3.05 13.68
N SER A 575 22.45 3.05 14.60
CA SER A 575 21.19 3.76 14.52
C SER A 575 21.27 5.05 15.31
N VAL A 576 21.09 6.16 14.59
CA VAL A 576 20.95 7.49 15.20
C VAL A 576 19.70 7.52 16.08
N LYS A 577 18.64 6.78 15.71
CA LYS A 577 17.41 6.76 16.49
C LYS A 577 17.58 6.03 17.82
N LEU A 578 18.26 4.88 17.84
CA LEU A 578 18.57 4.18 19.09
C LEU A 578 19.51 4.99 19.98
N GLU A 579 20.45 5.72 19.39
CA GLU A 579 21.34 6.64 20.12
C GLU A 579 20.57 7.83 20.72
N GLU A 580 19.67 8.46 19.95
CA GLU A 580 18.76 9.52 20.43
C GLU A 580 17.84 9.05 21.56
N MET A 581 17.45 7.78 21.54
CA MET A 581 16.65 7.17 22.61
C MET A 581 17.45 7.04 23.92
N GLY A 582 18.78 7.22 23.90
CA GLY A 582 19.60 7.25 25.10
C GLY A 582 19.60 5.93 25.88
N LEU A 583 19.38 4.80 25.18
CA LEU A 583 19.57 3.48 25.78
C LEU A 583 20.99 3.39 26.34
N ASN A 584 21.19 2.62 27.42
CA ASN A 584 22.45 2.56 28.18
C ASN A 584 23.69 2.58 27.25
N LYS A 585 24.67 3.45 27.54
CA LYS A 585 25.87 3.71 26.72
C LYS A 585 26.74 2.46 26.45
N GLU A 586 26.46 1.38 27.16
CA GLU A 586 27.16 0.09 27.02
C GLU A 586 26.68 -0.73 25.81
N ILE A 587 25.57 -0.36 25.18
CA ILE A 587 25.04 -1.05 24.01
C ILE A 587 25.52 -0.34 22.74
N LEU A 588 26.22 -1.09 21.89
CA LEU A 588 26.49 -0.66 20.51
C LEU A 588 25.12 -0.50 19.84
N TYR A 589 24.71 0.72 19.53
CA TYR A 589 23.40 1.08 18.97
C TYR A 589 23.19 0.54 17.53
N LEU A 590 23.55 -0.71 17.26
CA LEU A 590 23.57 -1.32 15.94
C LEU A 590 22.24 -2.00 15.64
N ASN A 591 21.65 -1.68 14.50
CA ASN A 591 20.57 -2.45 13.90
C ASN A 591 21.12 -3.43 12.87
N PRO A 592 20.48 -4.60 12.69
CA PRO A 592 20.68 -5.40 11.48
C PRO A 592 20.43 -4.55 10.24
N GLU A 593 21.40 -4.55 9.32
CA GLU A 593 21.32 -3.84 8.05
C GLU A 593 21.15 -4.83 6.89
N LYS A 594 21.84 -5.97 6.94
CA LYS A 594 21.92 -6.86 5.78
C LYS A 594 22.13 -8.32 6.19
N LEU A 595 21.47 -9.22 5.48
CA LEU A 595 21.76 -10.65 5.45
C LEU A 595 21.74 -11.07 3.97
N ALA A 596 22.83 -11.64 3.46
CA ALA A 596 22.85 -12.20 2.12
C ALA A 596 23.43 -13.62 2.14
N LEU A 597 22.81 -14.52 1.41
CA LEU A 597 23.25 -15.90 1.17
C LEU A 597 23.31 -16.09 -0.34
N ARG A 598 24.48 -16.41 -0.89
CA ARG A 598 24.69 -16.57 -2.34
C ARG A 598 25.51 -17.83 -2.61
N GLY A 599 24.86 -18.87 -3.11
CA GLY A 599 25.55 -20.10 -3.46
C GLY A 599 24.63 -21.28 -3.68
N SER A 600 25.20 -22.48 -3.47
CA SER A 600 24.57 -23.76 -3.77
C SER A 600 23.98 -24.40 -2.52
N PHE A 601 22.68 -24.65 -2.54
CA PHE A 601 21.95 -25.47 -1.57
C PHE A 601 21.84 -26.87 -2.15
N SER A 602 22.23 -27.90 -1.43
CA SER A 602 22.28 -29.27 -1.95
C SER A 602 21.75 -30.29 -0.96
N GLU A 603 21.12 -31.34 -1.48
CA GLU A 603 20.60 -32.46 -0.71
C GLU A 603 21.53 -33.67 -0.87
N LYS A 604 22.09 -34.18 0.23
CA LYS A 604 23.10 -35.25 0.23
C LYS A 604 22.55 -36.59 -0.23
N THR A 605 21.27 -36.87 0.05
CA THR A 605 20.60 -38.14 -0.26
C THR A 605 20.32 -38.29 -1.76
N THR A 606 19.88 -37.22 -2.42
CA THR A 606 19.50 -37.21 -3.84
C THR A 606 20.63 -36.71 -4.75
N GLY A 607 21.53 -35.86 -4.22
CA GLY A 607 22.56 -35.17 -4.99
C GLY A 607 22.04 -33.93 -5.71
N ASN A 608 20.80 -33.52 -5.44
CA ASN A 608 20.18 -32.34 -6.05
C ASN A 608 20.83 -31.06 -5.50
N SER A 609 20.91 -30.02 -6.33
CA SER A 609 21.45 -28.72 -5.93
C SER A 609 20.69 -27.55 -6.57
N LEU A 610 20.50 -26.48 -5.80
CA LEU A 610 19.92 -25.22 -6.21
C LEU A 610 20.92 -24.08 -6.00
N GLU A 611 21.24 -23.36 -7.08
CA GLU A 611 21.92 -22.08 -6.97
C GLU A 611 20.87 -21.00 -6.63
N ALA A 612 21.05 -20.34 -5.49
CA ALA A 612 20.15 -19.28 -5.05
C ALA A 612 20.93 -18.12 -4.39
N SER A 613 20.34 -16.93 -4.51
CA SER A 613 20.78 -15.69 -3.89
C SER A 613 19.62 -15.11 -3.09
N VAL A 614 19.66 -15.21 -1.77
CA VAL A 614 18.71 -14.59 -0.85
C VAL A 614 19.37 -13.39 -0.20
N VAL A 615 18.78 -12.21 -0.33
CA VAL A 615 19.31 -10.94 0.21
C VAL A 615 18.20 -10.22 0.95
N PHE A 616 18.34 -10.12 2.27
CA PHE A 616 17.55 -9.27 3.13
C PHE A 616 18.33 -7.99 3.44
N THR A 617 17.68 -6.84 3.34
CA THR A 617 18.26 -5.53 3.66
C THR A 617 17.26 -4.71 4.44
N VAL A 618 17.69 -4.08 5.53
CA VAL A 618 16.92 -3.07 6.26
C VAL A 618 17.31 -1.72 5.69
N ASP A 619 16.44 -1.17 4.85
CA ASP A 619 16.72 0.01 4.01
C ASP A 619 16.88 1.29 4.85
N ASN A 620 16.34 1.31 6.06
CA ASN A 620 16.46 2.42 7.00
C ASN A 620 17.18 2.04 8.30
N ALA A 621 18.17 1.14 8.25
CA ALA A 621 18.86 0.64 9.45
C ALA A 621 19.48 1.75 10.32
N ALA A 622 19.95 2.84 9.70
CA ALA A 622 20.55 3.99 10.39
C ALA A 622 19.52 4.87 11.10
N GLU A 623 18.29 4.92 10.59
CA GLU A 623 17.21 5.77 11.10
C GLU A 623 16.18 4.99 11.93
N PHE A 624 16.21 3.65 11.86
CA PHE A 624 15.26 2.78 12.55
C PHE A 624 15.59 2.72 14.04
N GLY A 625 14.60 2.90 14.90
CA GLY A 625 14.73 2.63 16.33
C GLY A 625 13.55 1.79 16.81
N TYR A 626 13.81 0.84 17.70
CA TYR A 626 12.78 0.05 18.35
C TYR A 626 13.11 -0.10 19.83
N PHE A 627 12.07 -0.27 20.64
CA PHE A 627 12.23 -0.77 21.99
C PHE A 627 12.21 -2.29 21.94
N PRO A 628 13.17 -2.99 22.56
CA PRO A 628 13.14 -4.44 22.68
C PRO A 628 11.81 -4.93 23.27
N ALA A 629 11.35 -6.12 22.88
CA ALA A 629 10.29 -6.78 23.65
C ALA A 629 10.76 -6.90 25.11
N ASP A 630 9.83 -6.71 26.06
CA ASP A 630 10.05 -6.49 27.50
C ASP A 630 10.32 -5.03 27.93
N TYR A 631 10.41 -4.08 26.99
CA TYR A 631 10.22 -2.66 27.30
C TYR A 631 8.73 -2.24 27.36
N GLU A 632 7.80 -3.18 27.16
CA GLU A 632 6.39 -2.97 27.53
C GLU A 632 6.28 -2.93 29.06
N ARG A 633 6.40 -1.73 29.64
CA ARG A 633 6.00 -1.54 31.01
C ARG A 633 4.52 -1.18 31.07
N SER A 634 3.76 -2.01 31.76
CA SER A 634 2.54 -1.56 32.44
C SER A 634 2.97 -0.61 33.55
N ASP A 635 3.21 0.66 33.23
CA ASP A 635 3.58 1.68 34.21
C ASP A 635 2.35 1.99 35.07
N LEU A 636 2.11 1.08 36.01
CA LEU A 636 1.19 1.23 37.13
C LEU A 636 1.68 2.43 37.91
N THR A 637 0.99 3.57 37.77
CA THR A 637 1.17 4.67 38.70
C THR A 637 0.52 4.23 40.00
N SER A 638 1.32 3.72 40.94
CA SER A 638 0.81 3.45 42.28
C SER A 638 0.56 4.78 42.99
N TYR A 639 -0.56 4.87 43.69
CA TYR A 639 -0.88 6.04 44.48
C TYR A 639 -1.01 5.68 45.95
N SER A 640 -0.66 6.62 46.82
CA SER A 640 -0.94 6.57 48.25
C SER A 640 -1.45 7.92 48.72
N TYR A 641 -2.62 7.92 49.35
CA TYR A 641 -3.25 9.07 49.95
C TYR A 641 -3.10 9.04 51.47
N ASN A 642 -2.54 10.11 52.03
CA ASN A 642 -2.42 10.33 53.46
C ASN A 642 -3.47 11.35 53.92
N GLU A 643 -4.51 10.87 54.58
CA GLU A 643 -5.63 11.67 55.09
C GLU A 643 -5.21 12.70 56.15
N ALA A 644 -4.18 12.39 56.96
CA ALA A 644 -3.76 13.28 58.05
C ALA A 644 -3.19 14.60 57.53
N ASP A 645 -2.45 14.53 56.42
CA ASP A 645 -1.75 15.66 55.82
C ASP A 645 -2.41 16.13 54.52
N ASN A 646 -3.48 15.45 54.07
CA ASN A 646 -4.13 15.67 52.77
C ASN A 646 -3.13 15.71 51.62
N THR A 647 -2.27 14.68 51.54
CA THR A 647 -1.27 14.55 50.49
C THR A 647 -1.49 13.29 49.68
N LEU A 648 -1.26 13.40 48.38
CA LEU A 648 -1.29 12.28 47.45
C LEU A 648 0.11 12.07 46.93
N THR A 649 0.65 10.88 47.12
CA THR A 649 1.93 10.49 46.55
C THR A 649 1.65 9.58 45.36
N LEU A 650 2.12 9.96 44.18
CA LEU A 650 2.14 9.13 42.98
C LEU A 650 3.55 8.61 42.77
N VAL A 651 3.66 7.34 42.43
CA VAL A 651 4.91 6.73 41.99
C VAL A 651 4.72 6.41 40.51
N HIS A 652 5.41 7.16 39.65
CA HIS A 652 5.42 6.93 38.21
C HIS A 652 6.57 5.98 37.86
N GLY A 653 6.26 4.94 37.09
CA GLY A 653 7.17 3.85 36.76
C GLY A 653 7.41 2.87 37.91
N GLU A 654 8.11 1.79 37.63
CA GLU A 654 8.55 0.78 38.59
C GLU A 654 10.05 0.47 38.43
N GLY A 655 10.66 -0.15 39.44
CA GLY A 655 12.06 -0.60 39.37
C GLY A 655 13.08 0.55 39.38
N GLU A 656 14.02 0.51 38.44
CA GLU A 656 15.21 1.39 38.39
C GLU A 656 14.95 2.76 37.78
N ASN A 657 13.84 2.97 37.07
CA ASN A 657 13.44 4.27 36.51
C ASN A 657 12.09 4.65 37.10
N LYS A 658 12.11 5.41 38.20
CA LYS A 658 10.94 5.70 39.04
C LYS A 658 10.95 7.14 39.53
N ALA A 659 9.82 7.84 39.45
CA ALA A 659 9.65 9.15 40.08
C ALA A 659 8.53 9.11 41.12
N THR A 660 8.85 9.40 42.38
CA THR A 660 7.89 9.54 43.46
C THR A 660 7.57 11.02 43.64
N VAL A 661 6.34 11.43 43.33
CA VAL A 661 5.88 12.82 43.38
C VAL A 661 4.77 12.95 44.41
N ARG A 662 4.91 13.91 45.32
CA ARG A 662 3.88 14.27 46.29
C ARG A 662 3.14 15.52 45.84
N TYR A 663 1.83 15.44 45.89
CA TYR A 663 0.89 16.53 45.67
C TYR A 663 0.26 16.90 47.02
N SER A 664 0.36 18.17 47.39
CA SER A 664 -0.30 18.70 48.58
C SER A 664 -1.14 19.92 48.24
N LEU A 665 -2.31 20.02 48.86
CA LEU A 665 -3.18 21.17 48.71
C LEU A 665 -2.79 22.24 49.73
N GLU A 666 -2.45 23.43 49.27
CA GLU A 666 -2.20 24.58 50.13
C GLU A 666 -3.18 25.71 49.84
N GLU A 667 -3.57 26.42 50.89
CA GLU A 667 -4.46 27.58 50.76
C GLU A 667 -3.67 28.75 50.18
N GLY A 668 -4.15 29.29 49.05
CA GLY A 668 -3.55 30.45 48.40
C GLY A 668 -3.67 31.70 49.26
N GLU A 669 -2.85 32.71 48.93
CA GLU A 669 -2.72 33.96 49.72
C GLU A 669 -4.05 34.67 50.00
N TYR A 670 -5.04 34.50 49.11
CA TYR A 670 -6.31 35.20 49.19
C TYR A 670 -7.43 34.45 49.92
N GLY A 671 -7.17 33.24 50.45
CA GLY A 671 -8.15 32.43 51.20
C GLY A 671 -9.34 31.93 50.39
N TRP A 672 -9.33 32.15 49.07
CA TRP A 672 -10.34 31.65 48.12
C TRP A 672 -9.73 30.91 46.92
N SER A 673 -8.40 30.85 46.83
CA SER A 673 -7.67 30.01 45.88
C SER A 673 -6.96 28.90 46.63
N TYR A 674 -6.70 27.79 45.93
CA TYR A 674 -5.78 26.77 46.40
C TYR A 674 -4.66 26.61 45.38
N PHE A 675 -3.49 26.25 45.87
CA PHE A 675 -2.40 25.81 45.02
C PHE A 675 -2.07 24.35 45.29
N ILE A 676 -1.86 23.59 44.23
CA ILE A 676 -1.27 22.26 44.34
C ILE A 676 0.24 22.47 44.42
N ARG A 677 0.83 22.20 45.59
CA ARG A 677 2.29 22.08 45.68
C ARG A 677 2.68 20.69 45.18
N ILE A 678 3.62 20.70 44.23
CA ILE A 678 4.24 19.49 43.69
C ILE A 678 5.63 19.38 44.32
N GLU A 679 5.87 18.28 45.03
CA GLU A 679 7.14 17.98 45.69
C GLU A 679 7.69 16.67 45.12
N CYS A 680 8.82 16.73 44.43
CA CYS A 680 9.55 15.56 43.98
C CYS A 680 10.23 14.90 45.19
N LEU A 681 9.72 13.76 45.65
CA LEU A 681 10.25 13.07 46.82
C LEU A 681 11.47 12.23 46.48
N GLU A 682 11.43 11.55 45.33
CA GLU A 682 12.43 10.59 44.93
C GLU A 682 12.46 10.48 43.41
N VAL A 683 13.65 10.43 42.84
CA VAL A 683 13.90 10.07 41.45
C VAL A 683 14.93 8.96 41.47
N ILE A 684 14.59 7.83 40.88
CA ILE A 684 15.46 6.68 40.69
C ILE A 684 15.72 6.56 39.18
N GLY A 685 16.98 6.36 38.82
CA GLY A 685 17.42 6.23 37.44
C GLY A 685 17.31 7.53 36.65
N SER A 686 16.80 7.42 35.43
CA SER A 686 16.74 8.49 34.44
C SER A 686 15.43 9.32 34.46
N ALA A 687 14.45 8.94 35.29
CA ALA A 687 13.18 9.63 35.36
C ALA A 687 13.33 11.13 35.71
N ASN A 688 12.39 11.97 35.30
CA ASN A 688 12.37 13.38 35.71
C ASN A 688 11.02 13.75 36.34
N CYS A 689 11.08 14.60 37.36
CA CYS A 689 9.89 15.17 37.99
C CYS A 689 9.35 16.36 37.16
N PRO A 690 8.03 16.60 37.18
CA PRO A 690 7.44 17.74 36.49
C PRO A 690 7.98 19.09 37.00
N VAL A 691 7.83 20.14 36.18
CA VAL A 691 8.33 21.49 36.48
C VAL A 691 7.77 21.98 37.82
N MET A 692 8.67 22.28 38.76
CA MET A 692 8.28 22.72 40.11
C MET A 692 7.68 24.13 40.09
N GLY A 693 6.35 24.20 40.09
CA GLY A 693 5.54 25.41 40.26
C GLY A 693 4.17 25.01 40.78
N GLY A 694 3.63 25.76 41.75
CA GLY A 694 2.28 25.47 42.25
C GLY A 694 1.22 25.86 41.22
N VAL A 695 0.25 24.99 40.96
CA VAL A 695 -0.88 25.33 40.07
C VAL A 695 -2.01 25.93 40.88
N ASP A 696 -2.33 27.20 40.61
CA ASP A 696 -3.45 27.89 41.23
C ASP A 696 -4.78 27.45 40.59
N PHE A 697 -5.74 27.03 41.42
CA PHE A 697 -7.11 26.78 40.97
C PHE A 697 -8.16 27.39 41.92
N TRP A 698 -9.31 27.73 41.35
CA TRP A 698 -10.30 28.64 41.93
C TRP A 698 -11.55 27.90 42.45
N GLY A 699 -11.34 26.88 43.30
CA GLY A 699 -12.40 26.03 43.89
C GLY A 699 -12.69 24.76 43.07
N ILE A 700 -13.55 23.86 43.56
CA ILE A 700 -13.97 22.61 42.88
C ILE A 700 -15.30 22.84 42.15
N VAL A 701 -15.36 22.43 40.87
CA VAL A 701 -16.56 22.46 40.04
C VAL A 701 -17.50 21.35 40.52
N ARG A 702 -18.65 21.74 41.08
CA ARG A 702 -19.77 20.83 41.31
C ARG A 702 -20.87 21.05 40.29
N SER A 703 -21.61 19.99 40.02
CA SER A 703 -22.84 20.08 39.24
C SER A 703 -24.03 19.59 40.06
N VAL A 704 -25.14 20.33 39.98
CA VAL A 704 -26.42 19.93 40.57
C VAL A 704 -27.46 19.95 39.45
N SER A 705 -27.99 18.77 39.13
CA SER A 705 -29.07 18.59 38.19
C SER A 705 -30.43 18.86 38.84
N GLY A 706 -31.38 19.39 38.09
CA GLY A 706 -32.79 19.47 38.52
C GLY A 706 -33.13 20.67 39.41
N ILE A 707 -32.24 21.65 39.53
CA ILE A 707 -32.58 22.97 40.08
C ILE A 707 -32.98 23.92 38.95
N SER A 708 -33.56 25.09 39.23
CA SER A 708 -33.84 26.06 38.15
C SER A 708 -32.61 26.91 37.84
N GLN A 709 -32.58 27.56 36.67
CA GLN A 709 -31.54 28.55 36.33
C GLN A 709 -31.46 29.68 37.36
N GLU A 710 -32.62 30.09 37.88
CA GLU A 710 -32.73 31.16 38.86
C GLU A 710 -32.16 30.70 40.21
N ASP A 711 -32.48 29.48 40.64
CA ASP A 711 -31.92 28.86 41.84
C ASP A 711 -30.42 28.60 41.74
N CYS A 712 -29.94 28.29 40.52
CA CYS A 712 -28.53 28.16 40.24
C CYS A 712 -27.83 29.47 40.55
N TRP A 713 -28.23 30.57 39.89
CA TRP A 713 -27.58 31.87 40.05
C TRP A 713 -27.75 32.49 41.44
N SER A 714 -28.88 32.26 42.11
CA SER A 714 -29.14 32.88 43.42
C SER A 714 -28.41 32.19 44.57
N ASN A 715 -28.24 30.87 44.50
CA ASN A 715 -27.73 30.08 45.61
C ASN A 715 -26.29 29.61 45.40
N TYR A 716 -25.84 29.54 44.16
CA TYR A 716 -24.54 29.04 43.79
C TYR A 716 -23.94 30.05 42.81
N SER A 717 -22.77 30.63 43.09
CA SER A 717 -22.15 31.62 42.21
C SER A 717 -21.58 30.97 40.93
N GLY A 718 -22.41 30.23 40.19
CA GLY A 718 -22.07 29.35 39.09
C GLY A 718 -22.79 29.70 37.77
N TYR A 719 -22.47 28.93 36.74
CA TYR A 719 -23.02 29.06 35.39
C TYR A 719 -24.00 27.92 35.09
N TRP A 720 -25.14 28.29 34.53
CA TRP A 720 -26.24 27.38 34.21
C TRP A 720 -26.07 26.77 32.81
N ARG A 721 -26.19 25.45 32.68
CA ARG A 721 -26.23 24.76 31.39
C ARG A 721 -27.66 24.50 30.93
N SER A 722 -27.87 24.54 29.62
CA SER A 722 -29.19 24.40 28.97
C SER A 722 -29.90 23.07 29.26
N ASN A 723 -29.19 22.06 29.77
CA ASN A 723 -29.72 20.73 30.09
C ASN A 723 -30.32 20.60 31.51
N GLY A 724 -30.49 21.68 32.27
CA GLY A 724 -31.05 21.57 33.63
C GLY A 724 -30.00 21.37 34.72
N THR A 725 -28.73 21.61 34.41
CA THR A 725 -27.61 21.41 35.33
C THR A 725 -26.96 22.74 35.69
N CYS A 726 -26.93 23.06 36.98
CA CYS A 726 -26.17 24.17 37.52
C CYS A 726 -24.75 23.72 37.79
N VAL A 727 -23.77 24.42 37.20
CA VAL A 727 -22.36 24.17 37.45
C VAL A 727 -21.83 25.32 38.27
N TYR A 728 -21.34 25.07 39.47
CA TYR A 728 -20.86 26.12 40.35
C TYR A 728 -19.54 25.77 41.02
N LEU A 729 -18.80 26.81 41.38
CA LEU A 729 -17.61 26.68 42.20
C LEU A 729 -18.07 26.62 43.65
N GLU A 730 -17.89 25.48 44.29
CA GLU A 730 -18.11 25.36 45.72
C GLU A 730 -16.96 26.08 46.44
N GLY A 731 -17.30 26.98 47.37
CA GLY A 731 -16.33 27.80 48.09
C GLY A 731 -15.40 26.98 49.02
N PRO A 732 -14.41 27.63 49.66
CA PRO A 732 -13.23 27.03 50.29
C PRO A 732 -13.48 26.22 51.59
N ASN A 733 -14.71 25.75 51.83
CA ASN A 733 -15.01 24.81 52.91
C ASN A 733 -15.00 23.36 52.43
N LEU A 734 -14.13 23.04 51.46
CA LEU A 734 -13.85 21.66 51.11
C LEU A 734 -12.97 21.07 52.21
N ASP A 735 -13.52 20.09 52.92
CA ASP A 735 -12.74 19.18 53.73
C ASP A 735 -11.78 18.39 52.82
N LYS A 736 -10.63 19.02 52.53
CA LYS A 736 -9.27 18.46 52.47
C LYS A 736 -9.09 17.10 51.81
N ASP A 737 -9.61 16.87 50.61
CA ASP A 737 -9.25 15.68 49.83
C ASP A 737 -8.66 16.07 48.47
N ILE A 738 -7.33 16.04 48.37
CA ILE A 738 -6.53 16.35 47.18
C ILE A 738 -6.92 15.46 45.99
N ARG A 739 -7.46 14.25 46.23
CA ARG A 739 -7.88 13.33 45.15
C ARG A 739 -8.96 13.95 44.27
N LEU A 740 -9.81 14.83 44.79
CA LEU A 740 -10.87 15.49 44.01
C LEU A 740 -10.34 16.40 42.89
N VAL A 741 -9.08 16.82 42.99
CA VAL A 741 -8.42 17.67 42.00
C VAL A 741 -8.02 16.88 40.75
N PHE A 742 -7.98 15.54 40.82
CA PHE A 742 -7.72 14.64 39.69
C PHE A 742 -9.01 14.24 38.93
N SER A 743 -9.98 15.16 38.83
CA SER A 743 -11.22 14.97 38.05
C SER A 743 -11.09 15.63 36.65
N PRO A 744 -11.83 15.17 35.62
CA PRO A 744 -11.66 15.59 34.21
C PRO A 744 -11.59 17.09 33.97
N VAL A 745 -12.41 17.85 34.73
CA VAL A 745 -12.49 19.31 34.61
C VAL A 745 -11.17 20.01 34.92
N TYR A 746 -10.40 19.45 35.85
CA TYR A 746 -9.10 19.98 36.26
C TYR A 746 -7.94 19.25 35.61
N THR A 747 -8.15 18.00 35.20
CA THR A 747 -7.08 17.20 34.58
C THR A 747 -6.64 17.84 33.28
N ASP A 748 -7.49 18.33 32.37
CA ASP A 748 -7.00 19.01 31.15
C ASP A 748 -6.05 20.20 31.41
N TYR A 749 -6.27 20.94 32.51
CA TYR A 749 -5.39 22.06 32.90
C TYR A 749 -4.14 21.61 33.66
N LEU A 750 -4.24 20.52 34.42
CA LEU A 750 -3.16 19.99 35.25
C LEU A 750 -2.29 18.96 34.51
N LEU A 751 -2.82 18.24 33.53
CA LEU A 751 -2.18 17.11 32.85
C LEU A 751 -0.97 17.51 32.04
N GLY A 752 -0.94 18.73 31.47
CA GLY A 752 0.27 19.25 30.84
C GLY A 752 1.41 19.47 31.85
N GLU A 753 1.10 19.58 33.15
CA GLU A 753 2.05 19.77 34.24
C GLU A 753 2.22 18.53 35.14
N LEU A 754 1.40 17.49 34.96
CA LEU A 754 1.44 16.21 35.68
C LEU A 754 2.06 15.09 34.83
N GLN A 755 2.94 15.44 33.90
CA GLN A 755 3.62 14.47 33.06
C GLN A 755 4.96 14.05 33.69
N ALA A 756 5.28 12.76 33.62
CA ALA A 756 6.62 12.28 33.89
C ALA A 756 7.32 12.07 32.55
N PHE A 757 8.49 12.71 32.36
CA PHE A 757 9.35 12.40 31.23
C PHE A 757 10.25 11.25 31.64
N VAL A 758 10.15 10.14 30.91
CA VAL A 758 11.11 9.05 31.02
C VAL A 758 12.00 9.12 29.78
N PRO A 759 13.32 9.34 29.95
CA PRO A 759 14.25 9.35 28.83
C PRO A 759 14.14 8.06 28.02
N GLY A 760 14.07 8.22 26.70
CA GLY A 760 13.87 7.13 25.76
C GLY A 760 12.42 6.86 25.42
N GLU A 761 11.49 6.96 26.37
CA GLU A 761 10.07 6.58 26.20
C GLU A 761 9.17 7.76 25.80
N GLY A 762 9.39 8.94 26.38
CA GLY A 762 8.56 10.13 26.14
C GLY A 762 7.83 10.61 27.38
N TRP A 763 6.73 11.34 27.18
CA TRP A 763 5.92 11.89 28.27
C TRP A 763 4.76 10.95 28.62
N TYR A 764 4.70 10.54 29.88
CA TYR A 764 3.59 9.79 30.43
C TYR A 764 2.58 10.73 31.06
N ALA A 765 1.30 10.53 30.77
CA ALA A 765 0.21 11.17 31.47
C ALA A 765 -0.56 10.13 32.30
N ALA A 766 -0.92 10.48 33.53
CA ALA A 766 -1.78 9.64 34.36
C ALA A 766 -3.25 9.78 33.91
N THR A 767 -3.65 9.14 32.81
CA THR A 767 -5.04 9.12 32.30
C THR A 767 -5.39 7.84 31.54
N PRO A 768 -6.67 7.41 31.51
CA PRO A 768 -7.19 6.48 30.50
C PRO A 768 -7.45 7.16 29.15
N ASP A 769 -7.20 6.45 28.04
CA ASP A 769 -7.42 6.84 26.63
C ASP A 769 -8.85 7.33 26.32
N ASN A 770 -9.84 6.81 27.04
CA ASN A 770 -11.28 7.02 26.86
C ASN A 770 -11.95 7.74 28.05
N TYR A 771 -11.17 8.50 28.83
CA TYR A 771 -11.58 9.04 30.13
C TYR A 771 -12.92 9.81 30.14
N TRP A 772 -13.18 10.60 29.10
CA TRP A 772 -14.42 11.36 28.95
C TRP A 772 -15.67 10.48 28.77
N GLU A 773 -15.49 9.28 28.22
CA GLU A 773 -16.56 8.33 27.93
C GLU A 773 -16.86 7.41 29.13
N GLU A 774 -15.85 7.10 29.95
CA GLU A 774 -15.97 6.07 31.00
C GLU A 774 -16.34 6.63 32.39
N TYR A 775 -15.79 7.78 32.80
CA TYR A 775 -15.96 8.29 34.18
C TYR A 775 -16.89 9.51 34.30
N GLY A 776 -17.29 10.10 33.17
CA GLY A 776 -18.09 11.33 33.15
C GLY A 776 -17.36 12.55 33.75
N PHE A 777 -17.88 13.76 33.53
CA PHE A 777 -17.17 15.02 33.82
C PHE A 777 -16.71 15.27 35.28
N TYR A 778 -17.13 14.49 36.28
CA TYR A 778 -17.08 14.93 37.69
C TYR A 778 -16.56 13.91 38.70
N GLU A 779 -16.20 12.69 38.28
CA GLU A 779 -15.59 11.71 39.19
C GLU A 779 -14.07 11.84 39.17
N SER A 780 -13.42 11.63 40.31
CA SER A 780 -11.95 11.58 40.37
C SER A 780 -11.46 10.23 39.86
N MET A 781 -10.36 10.21 39.10
CA MET A 781 -9.66 8.96 38.74
C MET A 781 -9.14 8.20 39.97
N ILE A 782 -9.01 8.88 41.12
CA ILE A 782 -8.60 8.27 42.38
C ILE A 782 -9.83 8.14 43.28
N PRO A 783 -10.31 6.91 43.55
CA PRO A 783 -11.45 6.70 44.41
C PRO A 783 -11.23 7.36 45.78
N THR A 784 -12.15 8.24 46.18
CA THR A 784 -12.09 8.90 47.50
C THR A 784 -12.26 7.91 48.66
N THR A 785 -12.71 6.69 48.36
CA THR A 785 -12.85 5.58 49.32
C THR A 785 -11.56 4.80 49.53
N GLU A 786 -10.51 5.01 48.72
CA GLU A 786 -9.29 4.20 48.74
C GLU A 786 -8.05 5.04 49.08
N THR A 787 -7.28 4.61 50.08
CA THR A 787 -6.06 5.31 50.51
C THR A 787 -4.83 4.90 49.70
N SER A 788 -4.94 3.92 48.83
CA SER A 788 -3.87 3.46 47.94
C SER A 788 -4.43 2.58 46.85
N GLY A 789 -3.77 2.53 45.71
CA GLY A 789 -4.15 1.67 44.60
C GLY A 789 -3.23 1.92 43.41
N PHE A 790 -3.69 1.56 42.22
CA PHE A 790 -2.95 1.76 40.99
C PHE A 790 -3.81 2.41 39.92
N ILE A 791 -3.18 3.23 39.08
CA ILE A 791 -3.78 3.89 37.92
C ILE A 791 -2.91 3.54 36.72
N THR A 792 -3.53 3.18 35.61
CA THR A 792 -2.82 3.04 34.33
C THR A 792 -2.39 4.41 33.84
N SER A 793 -1.10 4.59 33.60
CA SER A 793 -0.60 5.74 32.85
C SER A 793 -0.54 5.40 31.37
N GLU A 794 -0.74 6.40 30.52
CA GLU A 794 -0.67 6.23 29.08
C GLU A 794 0.44 7.12 28.50
N LEU A 795 1.18 6.55 27.55
CA LEU A 795 2.12 7.30 26.74
C LEU A 795 1.31 8.19 25.80
N VAL A 796 1.51 9.51 25.85
CA VAL A 796 0.66 10.47 25.13
C VAL A 796 0.75 10.21 23.61
N GLN A 797 -0.27 9.54 23.05
CA GLN A 797 -0.31 9.00 21.67
C GLN A 797 -0.15 10.06 20.56
N GLN A 798 -0.45 11.34 20.83
CA GLN A 798 -0.35 12.40 19.82
C GLN A 798 1.10 12.66 19.35
N ASP A 799 2.10 12.13 20.07
CA ASP A 799 3.52 12.13 19.68
C ASP A 799 4.00 10.78 19.07
N LEU A 800 3.11 9.79 18.98
CA LEU A 800 3.33 8.47 18.37
C LEU A 800 2.72 8.41 16.98
N ASN A 801 3.30 9.15 16.04
CA ASN A 801 2.99 8.92 14.63
C ASN A 801 3.69 7.63 14.19
N PHE A 802 3.02 6.48 14.23
CA PHE A 802 3.54 5.20 13.71
C PHE A 802 3.87 5.27 12.21
N ASN A 803 3.29 6.23 11.49
CA ASN A 803 3.62 6.52 10.10
C ASN A 803 4.81 7.50 9.96
N ALA A 804 5.35 8.05 11.05
CA ALA A 804 6.54 8.89 10.98
C ALA A 804 7.75 8.06 10.55
N GLU A 805 8.52 8.64 9.62
CA GLU A 805 9.74 8.05 9.10
C GLU A 805 10.73 7.72 10.24
N GLY A 806 11.33 6.52 10.19
CA GLY A 806 12.27 6.01 11.20
C GLY A 806 11.64 5.17 12.33
N ARG A 807 10.31 5.05 12.41
CA ARG A 807 9.64 4.27 13.48
C ARG A 807 9.12 2.90 13.08
N TYR A 808 9.22 2.55 11.80
CA TYR A 808 8.97 1.20 11.30
C TYR A 808 10.17 0.76 10.48
N VAL A 809 10.40 -0.55 10.46
CA VAL A 809 11.44 -1.16 9.64
C VAL A 809 11.01 -1.08 8.17
N LYS A 810 11.81 -0.40 7.35
CA LYS A 810 11.75 -0.53 5.89
C LYS A 810 12.73 -1.63 5.52
N PHE A 811 12.27 -2.62 4.77
CA PHE A 811 13.15 -3.70 4.36
C PHE A 811 12.88 -4.12 2.93
N THR A 812 13.90 -4.65 2.29
CA THR A 812 13.86 -5.29 1.00
C THR A 812 14.36 -6.73 1.15
N VAL A 813 13.53 -7.70 0.78
CA VAL A 813 13.92 -9.09 0.56
C VAL A 813 14.01 -9.33 -0.93
N ARG A 814 15.13 -9.84 -1.40
CA ARG A 814 15.36 -10.24 -2.78
C ARG A 814 15.83 -11.67 -2.81
N MET A 815 15.03 -12.54 -3.40
CA MET A 815 15.35 -13.95 -3.63
C MET A 815 15.49 -14.15 -5.14
N ALA A 816 16.65 -14.60 -5.59
CA ALA A 816 16.91 -14.92 -6.98
C ALA A 816 17.39 -16.36 -7.09
N THR A 817 16.85 -17.13 -8.03
CA THR A 817 17.27 -18.52 -8.26
C THR A 817 17.00 -18.93 -9.71
N SER A 818 17.77 -19.90 -10.20
CA SER A 818 17.62 -20.47 -11.53
C SER A 818 17.37 -21.97 -11.40
N GLY A 819 16.33 -22.48 -12.05
CA GLY A 819 16.03 -23.91 -12.00
C GLY A 819 14.74 -24.29 -12.70
N ARG A 820 14.42 -25.57 -12.68
CA ARG A 820 13.18 -26.08 -13.25
C ARG A 820 12.11 -26.11 -12.16
N LEU A 821 10.98 -25.43 -12.36
CA LEU A 821 9.84 -25.53 -11.44
C LEU A 821 9.19 -26.92 -11.46
N SER A 822 9.37 -27.66 -12.55
CA SER A 822 8.93 -29.05 -12.69
C SER A 822 9.73 -29.77 -13.77
N ALA A 823 9.76 -31.09 -13.72
CA ALA A 823 10.34 -31.94 -14.77
C ALA A 823 9.82 -31.69 -16.20
N ASP A 824 8.65 -31.05 -16.37
CA ASP A 824 8.05 -30.75 -17.67
C ASP A 824 8.21 -29.28 -18.09
N LEU A 825 8.61 -28.41 -17.18
CA LEU A 825 8.84 -27.00 -17.46
C LEU A 825 10.29 -26.74 -17.90
N PRO A 826 10.54 -25.68 -18.71
CA PRO A 826 11.89 -25.24 -19.00
C PRO A 826 12.60 -24.76 -17.72
N GLU A 827 13.90 -24.62 -17.81
CA GLU A 827 14.66 -23.88 -16.80
C GLU A 827 14.19 -22.42 -16.78
N MET A 828 13.95 -21.90 -15.59
CA MET A 828 13.43 -20.56 -15.36
C MET A 828 14.35 -19.81 -14.41
N ASP A 829 14.58 -18.54 -14.70
CA ASP A 829 15.14 -17.60 -13.74
C ASP A 829 13.98 -16.93 -12.98
N LEU A 830 14.04 -16.99 -11.66
CA LEU A 830 13.04 -16.46 -10.73
C LEU A 830 13.69 -15.38 -9.89
N GLU A 831 13.08 -14.20 -9.83
CA GLU A 831 13.45 -13.13 -8.91
C GLU A 831 12.21 -12.64 -8.15
N LEU A 832 12.13 -12.94 -6.86
CA LEU A 832 11.13 -12.38 -5.95
C LEU A 832 11.74 -11.23 -5.16
N VAL A 833 11.16 -10.04 -5.30
CA VAL A 833 11.50 -8.85 -4.53
C VAL A 833 10.30 -8.47 -3.68
N VAL A 834 10.45 -8.43 -2.36
CA VAL A 834 9.44 -7.97 -1.41
C VAL A 834 9.99 -6.75 -0.69
N ARG A 835 9.25 -5.66 -0.67
CA ARG A 835 9.62 -4.42 -0.01
C ARG A 835 8.55 -4.01 0.97
N ARG A 836 8.96 -3.58 2.15
CA ARG A 836 8.13 -2.80 3.06
C ARG A 836 8.59 -1.35 2.98
N THR A 837 7.72 -0.49 2.44
CA THR A 837 8.02 0.94 2.23
C THR A 837 7.39 1.83 3.29
N GLY A 838 6.39 1.32 4.02
CA GLY A 838 5.65 2.01 5.07
C GLY A 838 5.16 1.09 6.18
N TYR A 839 4.40 1.64 7.13
CA TYR A 839 3.76 0.85 8.18
C TYR A 839 2.78 -0.18 7.59
N GLU A 840 1.85 0.29 6.75
CA GLU A 840 0.87 -0.49 5.98
C GLU A 840 1.11 -0.40 4.46
N SER A 841 2.33 -0.13 4.02
CA SER A 841 2.64 -0.13 2.58
C SER A 841 3.88 -0.92 2.24
N GLY A 842 3.84 -1.52 1.05
CA GLY A 842 4.92 -2.30 0.50
C GLY A 842 4.66 -2.64 -0.96
N ASP A 843 5.56 -3.39 -1.55
CA ASP A 843 5.40 -3.94 -2.90
C ASP A 843 6.03 -5.33 -2.95
N ALA A 844 5.40 -6.24 -3.69
CA ALA A 844 6.00 -7.52 -4.05
C ALA A 844 6.08 -7.61 -5.57
N ALA A 845 7.23 -8.02 -6.09
CA ALA A 845 7.45 -8.25 -7.50
C ALA A 845 8.04 -9.64 -7.71
N LEU A 846 7.40 -10.48 -8.51
CA LEU A 846 7.92 -11.77 -8.97
C LEU A 846 8.25 -11.66 -10.44
N ASP A 847 9.53 -11.74 -10.78
CA ASP A 847 10.03 -11.84 -12.14
C ASP A 847 10.28 -13.31 -12.49
N VAL A 848 9.71 -13.77 -13.59
CA VAL A 848 9.88 -15.13 -14.11
C VAL A 848 10.32 -15.00 -15.55
N SER A 849 11.46 -15.60 -15.92
CA SER A 849 11.92 -15.64 -17.31
C SER A 849 12.33 -17.03 -17.74
N TRP A 850 12.01 -17.38 -18.99
CA TRP A 850 12.33 -18.68 -19.59
C TRP A 850 12.60 -18.51 -21.09
N GLY A 851 13.84 -18.78 -21.52
CA GLY A 851 14.25 -18.48 -22.89
C GLY A 851 14.16 -16.98 -23.19
N ASP A 852 13.41 -16.60 -24.23
CA ASP A 852 13.17 -15.20 -24.61
C ASP A 852 11.91 -14.60 -23.94
N ASP A 853 11.12 -15.43 -23.24
CA ASP A 853 9.89 -14.99 -22.58
C ASP A 853 10.19 -14.48 -21.17
N ARG A 854 9.44 -13.48 -20.73
CA ARG A 854 9.48 -12.92 -19.37
C ARG A 854 8.09 -12.51 -18.91
N LEU A 855 7.77 -12.78 -17.65
CA LEU A 855 6.56 -12.34 -16.98
C LEU A 855 6.94 -11.76 -15.60
N ARG A 856 6.58 -10.51 -15.37
CA ARG A 856 6.74 -9.82 -14.10
C ARG A 856 5.37 -9.60 -13.46
N VAL A 857 5.18 -10.11 -12.26
CA VAL A 857 3.98 -9.96 -11.45
C VAL A 857 4.27 -8.95 -10.37
N GLU A 858 3.52 -7.85 -10.29
CA GLU A 858 3.67 -6.80 -9.29
C GLU A 858 2.40 -6.70 -8.46
N TYR A 859 2.58 -6.70 -7.14
CA TYR A 859 1.53 -6.57 -6.15
C TYR A 859 1.88 -5.39 -5.23
N PRO A 860 1.44 -4.17 -5.55
CA PRO A 860 1.53 -3.06 -4.62
C PRO A 860 0.62 -3.32 -3.42
N TYR A 861 1.14 -3.21 -2.20
CA TYR A 861 0.39 -3.34 -0.97
C TYR A 861 0.21 -1.96 -0.33
N THR A 862 -1.04 -1.61 -0.04
CA THR A 862 -1.43 -0.34 0.62
C THR A 862 -2.56 -0.63 1.60
N GLY A 863 -2.28 -1.41 2.64
CA GLY A 863 -3.24 -1.81 3.66
C GLY A 863 -4.21 -2.91 3.20
N GLU A 864 -5.26 -3.11 4.00
CA GLU A 864 -6.29 -4.16 3.78
C GLU A 864 -7.00 -4.01 2.43
N ASP A 865 -7.16 -2.78 1.91
CA ASP A 865 -7.84 -2.51 0.64
C ASP A 865 -7.01 -2.84 -0.62
N SER A 866 -5.80 -3.39 -0.49
CA SER A 866 -4.99 -3.72 -1.66
C SER A 866 -5.62 -4.85 -2.49
N SER A 867 -6.03 -4.48 -3.69
CA SER A 867 -6.74 -5.36 -4.64
C SER A 867 -6.08 -5.41 -6.01
N ARG A 868 -4.99 -4.67 -6.23
CA ARG A 868 -4.39 -4.51 -7.57
C ARG A 868 -3.24 -5.48 -7.80
N VAL A 869 -3.29 -6.23 -8.89
CA VAL A 869 -2.16 -7.01 -9.42
C VAL A 869 -1.84 -6.50 -10.82
N VAL A 870 -0.56 -6.28 -11.12
CA VAL A 870 -0.09 -5.88 -12.45
C VAL A 870 0.82 -6.96 -13.00
N LEU A 871 0.50 -7.48 -14.17
CA LEU A 871 1.28 -8.47 -14.90
C LEU A 871 1.91 -7.78 -16.10
N THR A 872 3.23 -7.84 -16.25
CA THR A 872 3.96 -7.22 -17.36
C THR A 872 4.79 -8.24 -18.10
N ASP A 873 4.68 -8.31 -19.44
CA ASP A 873 5.58 -9.14 -20.25
C ASP A 873 6.93 -8.44 -20.53
N GLY A 874 7.87 -9.17 -21.14
CA GLY A 874 9.15 -8.62 -21.60
C GLY A 874 9.04 -7.53 -22.68
N GLU A 875 7.85 -7.33 -23.28
CA GLU A 875 7.59 -6.32 -24.32
C GLU A 875 6.81 -5.11 -23.81
N GLY A 876 6.57 -4.99 -22.50
CA GLY A 876 5.89 -3.88 -21.85
C GLY A 876 4.35 -3.90 -21.93
N THR A 877 3.74 -4.97 -22.42
CA THR A 877 2.28 -5.18 -22.32
C THR A 877 1.90 -5.39 -20.85
N LYS A 878 0.86 -4.71 -20.37
CA LYS A 878 0.39 -4.81 -18.98
C LYS A 878 -1.00 -5.41 -18.91
N MET A 879 -1.21 -6.32 -17.97
CA MET A 879 -2.54 -6.77 -17.56
C MET A 879 -2.74 -6.33 -16.11
N GLU A 880 -3.71 -5.44 -15.90
CA GLU A 880 -4.09 -4.93 -14.59
C GLU A 880 -5.35 -5.66 -14.12
N LEU A 881 -5.25 -6.28 -12.96
CA LEU A 881 -6.34 -7.00 -12.32
C LEU A 881 -6.73 -6.27 -11.04
N GLU A 882 -8.02 -6.01 -10.87
CA GLU A 882 -8.63 -5.49 -9.66
C GLU A 882 -9.44 -6.61 -8.99
N LEU A 883 -9.00 -7.00 -7.81
CA LEU A 883 -9.54 -8.08 -6.99
C LEU A 883 -10.48 -7.48 -5.95
N ALA A 884 -11.75 -7.27 -6.29
CA ALA A 884 -12.71 -6.75 -5.31
C ALA A 884 -12.82 -7.69 -4.10
N GLU A 885 -12.68 -7.13 -2.88
CA GLU A 885 -12.75 -7.92 -1.64
C GLU A 885 -14.15 -8.50 -1.38
N VAL A 886 -15.19 -7.74 -1.75
CA VAL A 886 -16.57 -7.99 -1.29
C VAL A 886 -17.48 -8.57 -2.38
N SER A 887 -17.06 -8.48 -3.65
CA SER A 887 -17.74 -9.14 -4.76
C SER A 887 -16.78 -10.13 -5.38
N SER A 888 -17.19 -11.39 -5.51
CA SER A 888 -16.49 -12.44 -6.26
C SER A 888 -16.43 -12.15 -7.78
N ASN A 889 -16.25 -10.89 -8.16
CA ASN A 889 -16.19 -10.44 -9.53
C ASN A 889 -14.80 -9.87 -9.73
N VAL A 890 -13.90 -10.64 -10.32
CA VAL A 890 -12.64 -10.10 -10.83
C VAL A 890 -12.97 -9.21 -12.02
N LYS A 891 -12.44 -7.98 -11.98
CA LYS A 891 -12.43 -7.08 -13.13
C LYS A 891 -10.98 -6.78 -13.49
N GLY A 892 -10.69 -6.72 -14.78
CA GLY A 892 -9.35 -6.39 -15.21
C GLY A 892 -9.34 -5.80 -16.62
N ALA A 893 -8.22 -5.18 -16.95
CA ALA A 893 -7.96 -4.64 -18.27
C ALA A 893 -6.58 -5.08 -18.73
N ILE A 894 -6.47 -5.43 -20.01
CA ILE A 894 -5.21 -5.71 -20.69
C ILE A 894 -4.89 -4.47 -21.50
N VAL A 895 -3.86 -3.73 -21.07
CA VAL A 895 -3.50 -2.41 -21.57
C VAL A 895 -2.11 -2.43 -22.18
N LYS A 896 -1.96 -1.83 -23.36
CA LYS A 896 -0.67 -1.55 -23.98
C LYS A 896 -0.70 -0.14 -24.59
N ASP A 897 0.32 0.67 -24.33
CA ASP A 897 0.39 2.05 -24.82
C ASP A 897 -0.86 2.89 -24.48
N GLY A 898 -1.44 2.68 -23.29
CA GLY A 898 -2.66 3.34 -22.82
C GLY A 898 -3.97 2.86 -23.47
N THR A 899 -3.91 1.92 -24.42
CA THR A 899 -5.08 1.33 -25.09
C THR A 899 -5.48 0.02 -24.40
N THR A 900 -6.77 -0.14 -24.07
CA THR A 900 -7.33 -1.39 -23.57
C THR A 900 -7.64 -2.35 -24.73
N TYR A 901 -6.91 -3.46 -24.79
CA TYR A 901 -7.08 -4.52 -25.80
C TYR A 901 -8.00 -5.64 -25.36
N GLY A 902 -8.16 -5.84 -24.06
CA GLY A 902 -9.07 -6.85 -23.52
C GLY A 902 -9.61 -6.43 -22.16
N VAL A 903 -10.86 -6.79 -21.89
CA VAL A 903 -11.48 -6.63 -20.57
C VAL A 903 -11.70 -8.01 -19.99
N ILE A 904 -11.29 -8.18 -18.74
CA ILE A 904 -11.44 -9.43 -18.00
C ILE A 904 -12.66 -9.29 -17.11
N ALA A 905 -13.58 -10.24 -17.23
CA ALA A 905 -14.75 -10.36 -16.38
C ALA A 905 -14.92 -11.80 -15.91
N GLU A 906 -15.53 -11.98 -14.74
CA GLU A 906 -15.92 -13.28 -14.22
C GLU A 906 -17.41 -13.52 -14.52
N GLU A 907 -17.71 -14.62 -15.22
CA GLU A 907 -19.07 -15.07 -15.51
C GLU A 907 -19.22 -16.54 -15.12
N ASN A 908 -20.08 -16.83 -14.13
CA ASN A 908 -20.35 -18.19 -13.66
C ASN A 908 -19.07 -18.98 -13.25
N ASP A 909 -18.18 -18.35 -12.47
CA ASP A 909 -16.88 -18.89 -12.04
C ASP A 909 -15.88 -19.13 -13.21
N VAL A 910 -16.11 -18.51 -14.36
CA VAL A 910 -15.23 -18.56 -15.54
C VAL A 910 -14.71 -17.17 -15.83
N TYR A 911 -13.39 -17.04 -15.94
CA TYR A 911 -12.78 -15.78 -16.38
C TYR A 911 -12.81 -15.71 -17.90
N ILE A 912 -13.41 -14.64 -18.39
CA ILE A 912 -13.59 -14.37 -19.81
C ILE A 912 -12.82 -13.10 -20.14
N VAL A 913 -11.96 -13.20 -21.15
CA VAL A 913 -11.32 -12.05 -21.79
C VAL A 913 -12.15 -11.69 -23.02
N ASN A 914 -12.73 -10.50 -22.99
CA ASN A 914 -13.38 -9.90 -24.14
C ASN A 914 -12.37 -9.00 -24.86
N TRP A 915 -11.87 -9.45 -26.00
CA TRP A 915 -10.86 -8.74 -26.80
C TRP A 915 -11.48 -7.61 -27.64
N ILE A 916 -10.67 -6.62 -28.01
CA ILE A 916 -11.06 -5.48 -28.85
C ILE A 916 -11.45 -5.89 -30.29
N ASP A 917 -11.04 -7.08 -30.76
CA ASP A 917 -11.49 -7.68 -32.02
C ASP A 917 -12.76 -8.54 -31.87
N ASN A 918 -13.35 -8.55 -30.68
CA ASN A 918 -14.53 -9.32 -30.30
C ASN A 918 -14.30 -10.83 -30.19
N THR A 919 -13.05 -11.29 -30.26
CA THR A 919 -12.77 -12.67 -29.85
C THR A 919 -12.98 -12.79 -28.35
N ILE A 920 -13.56 -13.92 -27.95
CA ILE A 920 -13.75 -14.27 -26.55
C ILE A 920 -12.76 -15.38 -26.24
N GLU A 921 -11.95 -15.19 -25.21
CA GLU A 921 -11.03 -16.20 -24.71
C GLU A 921 -11.36 -16.52 -23.26
N THR A 922 -11.42 -17.81 -22.95
CA THR A 922 -11.64 -18.29 -21.58
C THR A 922 -10.31 -18.65 -20.92
N LEU A 923 -10.09 -18.14 -19.71
CA LEU A 923 -8.92 -18.48 -18.89
C LEU A 923 -9.28 -19.72 -18.05
N TYR A 924 -9.31 -20.89 -18.68
CA TYR A 924 -9.47 -22.19 -18.01
C TYR A 924 -8.16 -22.93 -17.84
#